data_AF-A0A5M9U918-F1
#
_entry.id   AF-A0A5M9U918-F1
#
_cell.length_a   1.000
_cell.length_b   1.000
_cell.length_c   1.000
_cell.angle_alpha   90.00
_cell.angle_beta   90.00
_cell.angle_gamma   90.00
#
_symmetry.space_group_name_H-M   'P 1'
#
loop_
_entity.id
_entity.type
_entity.pdbx_description
1 polymer ?
#
loop_
_entity_poly.entity_id
_entity_poly.type
_entity_poly.pdbx_seq_one_letter_code
_entity_poly.pdbx_strand_id
1 'polypeptide(L)'
;MYKFIDLFAGIGGLRLAFEKHGCECVFSCEWDAKAQETYKANFGETPLGDIRDVPTDVIPDHDILLAGFPCQPFSLAGVSKKNSLGREHGFADETQGTLFFEIARIIKEKKPRAFLLENVKNLVSHDKGRTYRTIRRVLEKELGYKLYASILDAKGLVPQHRERIYMVGFREPLEFEFPELPLRSLGVETILEETVPDKYTLTDKLWKYLQDYANKHREAGNGFGFGLVNLQAPSRTLSARYYKDGSEILIPQEGKNPRRLTPRECARLQGFPDDFKIVVADTAAYKQFGNSVSVPVVERIAACMMDSLIESKRSSDYYRGEFNFENIRDEVIARASQYKKFYCKFLSPNDTGLTGANQSGFYIAKRAWPLLFDEPGIKGMKKERSVSIFWEQLDASTTNMFKWYGSKSEYRITKFGRRFPLFTENHVGDLFILIQINSDDYLGYVLSGEDAEAFLATFAISPVKNSATYGLESEGLDSSLNDLIDEYTLTKSKFPTTAQIADKAREIYFSSFSRHNGGKFIKEATDDILLEWIDIEYSIFKRLEVSLYEDTISSPFENTDALITFANSALNRRKKRAGQSFEHHLAYIFLQWGLSFSNPGRTELKKQPDFIFPGSNEYLDFTFPTEKLTFLGAKTTCKDRWRQILDEANRIGTKYLATMEKGISKDQLRQMQESNVVLVVPKRYHDYYPEEFKDQILSLYEFCEMVFEKQHLLF
;
A
#
# COMPACT_ATOMS: atom_id res chain seq x y z
N MET A 1 -13.61 5.91 16.70
CA MET A 1 -13.13 5.66 18.07
C MET A 1 -13.42 4.20 18.37
N TYR A 2 -12.43 3.42 18.79
CA TYR A 2 -12.62 2.00 19.13
C TYR A 2 -13.07 1.89 20.58
N LYS A 3 -14.06 1.03 20.85
CA LYS A 3 -14.58 0.76 22.20
C LYS A 3 -13.93 -0.49 22.76
N PHE A 4 -13.57 -0.47 24.04
CA PHE A 4 -13.00 -1.63 24.71
C PHE A 4 -13.61 -1.91 26.07
N ILE A 5 -13.47 -3.16 26.52
CA ILE A 5 -13.78 -3.57 27.88
C ILE A 5 -12.52 -4.02 28.62
N ASP A 6 -12.48 -3.85 29.93
CA ASP A 6 -11.35 -4.17 30.80
C ASP A 6 -11.76 -5.18 31.88
N LEU A 7 -11.43 -6.45 31.67
CA LEU A 7 -11.76 -7.56 32.58
C LEU A 7 -10.59 -7.87 33.51
N PHE A 8 -10.88 -8.17 34.78
CA PHE A 8 -9.83 -8.30 35.81
C PHE A 8 -8.96 -7.04 35.85
N ALA A 9 -9.63 -5.89 35.82
CA ALA A 9 -9.04 -4.59 35.51
C ALA A 9 -7.97 -4.15 36.53
N GLY A 10 -8.00 -4.68 37.75
CA GLY A 10 -7.18 -4.25 38.85
C GLY A 10 -7.32 -2.75 39.07
N ILE A 11 -6.20 -2.03 38.89
CA ILE A 11 -6.16 -0.56 38.99
C ILE A 11 -6.05 0.14 37.63
N GLY A 12 -6.44 -0.53 36.53
CA GLY A 12 -6.58 0.06 35.20
C GLY A 12 -5.27 0.17 34.41
N GLY A 13 -4.31 -0.72 34.64
CA GLY A 13 -3.04 -0.71 33.91
C GLY A 13 -3.19 -0.97 32.40
N LEU A 14 -4.12 -1.88 32.02
CA LEU A 14 -4.47 -2.13 30.62
C LEU A 14 -5.26 -0.95 30.03
N ARG A 15 -6.28 -0.45 30.76
CA ARG A 15 -7.06 0.74 30.39
C ARG A 15 -6.19 1.95 30.03
N LEU A 16 -5.25 2.33 30.91
CA LEU A 16 -4.38 3.49 30.68
C LEU A 16 -3.63 3.42 29.35
N ALA A 17 -3.17 2.22 28.98
CA ALA A 17 -2.44 2.03 27.73
C ALA A 17 -3.33 2.24 26.49
N PHE A 18 -4.58 1.77 26.51
CA PHE A 18 -5.49 1.89 25.37
C PHE A 18 -6.16 3.27 25.27
N GLU A 19 -6.45 3.93 26.40
CA GLU A 19 -6.98 5.30 26.39
C GLU A 19 -5.99 6.30 25.78
N LYS A 20 -4.68 6.11 25.99
CA LYS A 20 -3.63 6.91 25.33
C LYS A 20 -3.65 6.83 23.80
N HIS A 21 -4.20 5.76 23.24
CA HIS A 21 -4.37 5.56 21.79
C HIS A 21 -5.79 5.89 21.32
N GLY A 22 -6.54 6.69 22.09
CA GLY A 22 -7.85 7.19 21.69
C GLY A 22 -8.96 6.13 21.69
N CYS A 23 -8.80 5.05 22.47
CA CYS A 23 -9.86 4.07 22.69
C CYS A 23 -10.72 4.46 23.90
N GLU A 24 -12.00 4.09 23.86
CA GLU A 24 -12.98 4.38 24.92
C GLU A 24 -13.27 3.13 25.75
N CYS A 25 -13.11 3.20 27.08
CA CYS A 25 -13.51 2.13 27.98
C CYS A 25 -15.02 2.19 28.20
N VAL A 26 -15.76 1.14 27.79
CA VAL A 26 -17.23 1.10 27.94
C VAL A 26 -17.72 0.15 29.03
N PHE A 27 -16.83 -0.70 29.56
CA PHE A 27 -17.12 -1.60 30.66
C PHE A 27 -15.84 -2.04 31.36
N SER A 28 -15.88 -2.14 32.68
CA SER A 28 -14.78 -2.67 33.49
C SER A 28 -15.28 -3.62 34.57
N CYS A 29 -14.49 -4.66 34.87
CA CYS A 29 -14.82 -5.64 35.89
C CYS A 29 -13.60 -5.97 36.76
N GLU A 30 -13.76 -5.83 38.07
CA GLU A 30 -12.74 -6.10 39.09
C GLU A 30 -13.42 -6.52 40.40
N TRP A 31 -12.96 -7.60 41.02
CA TRP A 31 -13.58 -8.18 42.22
C TRP A 31 -13.01 -7.63 43.53
N ASP A 32 -11.77 -7.13 43.54
CA ASP A 32 -11.13 -6.58 44.74
C ASP A 32 -11.64 -5.17 45.04
N ALA A 33 -12.35 -5.01 46.16
CA ALA A 33 -12.94 -3.74 46.57
C ALA A 33 -11.91 -2.60 46.73
N LYS A 34 -10.67 -2.90 47.12
CA LYS A 34 -9.62 -1.88 47.25
C LYS A 34 -9.07 -1.46 45.90
N ALA A 35 -8.97 -2.38 44.95
CA ALA A 35 -8.65 -2.06 43.56
C ALA A 35 -9.75 -1.18 42.94
N GLN A 36 -11.03 -1.49 43.18
CA GLN A 36 -12.17 -0.64 42.76
C GLN A 36 -12.09 0.78 43.34
N GLU A 37 -11.74 0.94 44.63
CA GLU A 37 -11.53 2.26 45.26
C GLU A 37 -10.45 3.07 44.51
N THR A 38 -9.29 2.46 44.24
CA THR A 38 -8.21 3.10 43.47
C THR A 38 -8.62 3.39 42.03
N TYR A 39 -9.30 2.46 41.37
CA TYR A 39 -9.80 2.62 40.00
C TYR A 39 -10.75 3.82 39.91
N LYS A 40 -11.74 3.89 40.81
CA LYS A 40 -12.70 5.01 40.88
C LYS A 40 -12.04 6.36 41.08
N ALA A 41 -11.01 6.43 41.92
CA ALA A 41 -10.30 7.69 42.15
C ALA A 41 -9.58 8.23 40.90
N ASN A 42 -9.15 7.34 40.00
CA ASN A 42 -8.39 7.66 38.81
C ASN A 42 -9.25 7.82 37.54
N PHE A 43 -10.31 7.01 37.40
CA PHE A 43 -11.14 6.98 36.18
C PHE A 43 -12.56 7.50 36.40
N GLY A 44 -12.98 7.80 37.63
CA GLY A 44 -14.34 8.26 37.93
C GLY A 44 -15.42 7.19 37.92
N GLU A 45 -15.07 5.96 37.55
CA GLU A 45 -15.98 4.82 37.38
C GLU A 45 -15.68 3.71 38.39
N THR A 46 -16.70 2.93 38.79
CA THR A 46 -16.51 1.77 39.66
C THR A 46 -16.66 0.49 38.84
N PRO A 47 -15.61 -0.34 38.71
CA PRO A 47 -15.72 -1.62 38.00
C PRO A 47 -16.76 -2.55 38.62
N LEU A 48 -17.40 -3.37 37.80
CA LEU A 48 -18.37 -4.37 38.25
C LEU A 48 -17.65 -5.55 38.93
N GLY A 49 -18.23 -6.14 39.97
CA GLY A 49 -17.58 -7.09 40.89
C GLY A 49 -17.07 -8.40 40.28
N ASP A 50 -17.65 -9.53 40.68
CA ASP A 50 -17.19 -10.85 40.23
C ASP A 50 -17.72 -11.17 38.82
N ILE A 51 -16.82 -11.39 37.86
CA ILE A 51 -17.19 -11.66 36.46
C ILE A 51 -18.11 -12.88 36.28
N ARG A 52 -18.07 -13.83 37.22
CA ARG A 52 -18.93 -15.03 37.20
C ARG A 52 -20.41 -14.69 37.39
N ASP A 53 -20.67 -13.60 38.10
CA ASP A 53 -22.01 -13.10 38.39
C ASP A 53 -22.48 -12.07 37.35
N VAL A 54 -21.70 -11.81 36.30
CA VAL A 54 -22.00 -10.82 35.26
C VAL A 54 -22.59 -11.51 34.02
N PRO A 55 -23.89 -11.30 33.73
CA PRO A 55 -24.51 -11.73 32.49
C PRO A 55 -23.87 -11.06 31.26
N THR A 56 -23.80 -11.74 30.13
CA THR A 56 -23.17 -11.18 28.91
C THR A 56 -23.99 -10.06 28.27
N ASP A 57 -25.31 -10.02 28.49
CA ASP A 57 -26.23 -9.01 27.98
C ASP A 57 -26.03 -7.63 28.63
N VAL A 58 -25.52 -7.56 29.87
CA VAL A 58 -25.19 -6.29 30.53
C VAL A 58 -23.84 -5.72 30.08
N ILE A 59 -23.01 -6.51 29.41
CA ILE A 59 -21.74 -6.05 28.84
C ILE A 59 -22.06 -5.35 27.51
N PRO A 60 -21.66 -4.09 27.28
CA PRO A 60 -21.88 -3.42 26.01
C PRO A 60 -21.10 -4.07 24.86
N ASP A 61 -21.57 -3.84 23.63
CA ASP A 61 -20.82 -4.21 22.44
C ASP A 61 -19.53 -3.37 22.35
N HIS A 62 -18.45 -4.03 21.98
CA HIS A 62 -17.10 -3.48 22.02
C HIS A 62 -16.24 -4.09 20.90
N ASP A 63 -15.22 -3.35 20.50
CA ASP A 63 -14.29 -3.77 19.46
C ASP A 63 -13.11 -4.56 20.04
N ILE A 64 -12.68 -4.23 21.26
CA ILE A 64 -11.47 -4.78 21.88
C ILE A 64 -11.78 -5.30 23.28
N LEU A 65 -11.37 -6.53 23.59
CA LEU A 65 -11.44 -7.08 24.95
C LEU A 65 -10.05 -7.12 25.58
N LEU A 66 -9.89 -6.53 26.77
CA LEU A 66 -8.65 -6.58 27.55
C LEU A 66 -8.86 -7.46 28.79
N ALA A 67 -7.89 -8.33 29.11
CA ALA A 67 -7.96 -9.12 30.34
C ALA A 67 -6.59 -9.54 30.92
N GLY A 68 -6.36 -9.22 32.19
CA GLY A 68 -5.20 -9.69 32.98
C GLY A 68 -5.60 -10.79 33.97
N PHE A 69 -5.87 -12.00 33.47
CA PHE A 69 -6.49 -13.05 34.29
C PHE A 69 -5.49 -13.89 35.09
N PRO A 70 -5.86 -14.41 36.27
CA PRO A 70 -4.94 -15.22 37.07
C PRO A 70 -4.65 -16.59 36.44
N CYS A 71 -3.43 -17.10 36.63
CA CYS A 71 -3.04 -18.43 36.17
C CYS A 71 -3.67 -19.53 37.05
N GLN A 72 -4.58 -20.33 36.47
CA GLN A 72 -5.28 -21.44 37.13
C GLN A 72 -5.09 -22.75 36.32
N PRO A 73 -4.88 -23.92 36.96
CA PRO A 73 -4.87 -25.19 36.25
C PRO A 73 -6.29 -25.61 35.83
N PHE A 74 -6.43 -26.24 34.65
CA PHE A 74 -7.68 -26.84 34.21
C PHE A 74 -7.80 -28.27 34.78
N SER A 75 -8.73 -28.52 35.71
CA SER A 75 -8.88 -29.81 36.41
C SER A 75 -9.64 -30.87 35.60
N LEU A 76 -9.16 -32.12 35.60
CA LEU A 76 -9.81 -33.28 34.94
C LEU A 76 -11.10 -33.81 35.59
N ALA A 77 -11.60 -33.22 36.68
CA ALA A 77 -12.67 -33.81 37.50
C ALA A 77 -14.04 -33.96 36.78
N GLY A 78 -14.26 -33.25 35.66
CA GLY A 78 -15.42 -33.47 34.78
C GLY A 78 -15.21 -34.51 33.67
N VAL A 79 -13.95 -34.85 33.36
CA VAL A 79 -13.56 -35.69 32.21
C VAL A 79 -13.61 -37.18 32.59
N SER A 80 -13.26 -37.55 33.82
CA SER A 80 -13.21 -38.94 34.27
C SER A 80 -14.58 -39.65 34.34
N LYS A 81 -15.68 -38.90 34.48
CA LYS A 81 -17.05 -39.46 34.52
C LYS A 81 -17.72 -39.57 33.14
N LYS A 82 -17.15 -38.93 32.11
CA LYS A 82 -17.74 -38.83 30.74
C LYS A 82 -16.94 -39.61 29.69
N ASN A 83 -15.67 -39.89 29.92
CA ASN A 83 -14.89 -40.83 29.09
C ASN A 83 -15.46 -42.26 29.07
N SER A 84 -16.22 -42.65 30.11
CA SER A 84 -16.96 -43.92 30.16
C SER A 84 -18.22 -43.96 29.29
N LEU A 85 -18.60 -42.85 28.62
CA LEU A 85 -19.85 -42.69 27.87
C LEU A 85 -19.66 -42.33 26.38
N GLY A 86 -18.41 -42.25 25.89
CA GLY A 86 -18.12 -42.14 24.44
C GLY A 86 -18.66 -40.91 23.71
N ARG A 87 -18.77 -39.74 24.36
CA ARG A 87 -19.15 -38.46 23.71
C ARG A 87 -17.94 -37.61 23.36
N GLU A 88 -17.97 -36.95 22.20
CA GLU A 88 -16.95 -35.97 21.78
C GLU A 88 -16.90 -34.75 22.72
N HIS A 89 -15.68 -34.26 22.98
CA HIS A 89 -15.38 -33.17 23.90
C HIS A 89 -15.43 -31.81 23.19
N GLY A 90 -16.23 -30.86 23.68
CA GLY A 90 -16.30 -29.48 23.15
C GLY A 90 -16.26 -28.40 24.25
N PHE A 91 -16.31 -27.12 23.83
CA PHE A 91 -16.34 -25.90 24.66
C PHE A 91 -17.22 -25.97 25.92
N ALA A 92 -18.33 -26.72 25.86
CA ALA A 92 -19.30 -26.86 26.95
C ALA A 92 -18.93 -27.93 28.00
N ASP A 93 -17.93 -28.78 27.74
CA ASP A 93 -17.58 -29.94 28.57
C ASP A 93 -16.26 -29.78 29.34
N GLU A 94 -15.39 -28.85 28.97
CA GLU A 94 -14.12 -28.59 29.67
C GLU A 94 -14.28 -27.49 30.74
N THR A 95 -14.62 -27.92 31.96
CA THR A 95 -14.44 -27.18 33.23
C THR A 95 -15.14 -25.82 33.35
N GLN A 96 -16.44 -25.86 33.63
CA GLN A 96 -17.10 -24.83 34.44
C GLN A 96 -16.28 -24.61 35.74
N GLY A 97 -15.64 -23.44 35.89
CA GLY A 97 -14.96 -23.06 37.14
C GLY A 97 -13.68 -22.22 37.06
N THR A 98 -13.05 -22.06 35.89
CA THR A 98 -11.86 -21.19 35.77
C THR A 98 -12.17 -19.86 35.07
N LEU A 99 -11.50 -18.79 35.48
CA LEU A 99 -11.74 -17.43 35.03
C LEU A 99 -11.44 -17.19 33.53
N PHE A 100 -10.60 -18.02 32.92
CA PHE A 100 -10.39 -18.00 31.46
C PHE A 100 -11.67 -18.33 30.68
N PHE A 101 -12.51 -19.25 31.16
CA PHE A 101 -13.75 -19.60 30.46
C PHE A 101 -14.79 -18.49 30.52
N GLU A 102 -14.73 -17.61 31.53
CA GLU A 102 -15.56 -16.39 31.55
C GLU A 102 -15.14 -15.41 30.45
N ILE A 103 -13.84 -15.26 30.21
CA ILE A 103 -13.34 -14.49 29.05
C ILE A 103 -13.82 -15.13 27.75
N ALA A 104 -13.66 -16.44 27.61
CA ALA A 104 -14.05 -17.17 26.42
C ALA A 104 -15.57 -17.09 26.16
N ARG A 105 -16.40 -17.14 27.22
CA ARG A 105 -17.86 -16.91 27.17
C ARG A 105 -18.17 -15.54 26.59
N ILE A 106 -17.49 -14.49 27.04
CA ILE A 106 -17.72 -13.12 26.58
C ILE A 106 -17.24 -12.94 25.14
N ILE A 107 -16.06 -13.45 24.78
CA ILE A 107 -15.56 -13.42 23.39
C ILE A 107 -16.55 -14.12 22.45
N LYS A 108 -17.10 -15.27 22.86
CA LYS A 108 -18.05 -16.04 22.04
C LYS A 108 -19.33 -15.25 21.74
N GLU A 109 -19.88 -14.58 22.77
CA GLU A 109 -21.15 -13.86 22.66
C GLU A 109 -20.96 -12.49 21.98
N LYS A 110 -19.96 -11.72 22.41
CA LYS A 110 -19.73 -10.34 21.95
C LYS A 110 -18.89 -10.24 20.68
N LYS A 111 -18.11 -11.28 20.37
CA LYS A 111 -17.29 -11.39 19.16
C LYS A 111 -16.47 -10.12 18.88
N PRO A 112 -15.68 -9.60 19.84
CA PRO A 112 -14.89 -8.39 19.63
C PRO A 112 -13.96 -8.55 18.42
N ARG A 113 -13.61 -7.46 17.74
CA ARG A 113 -12.69 -7.50 16.59
C ARG A 113 -11.30 -7.99 17.00
N ALA A 114 -10.86 -7.61 18.20
CA ALA A 114 -9.59 -8.05 18.78
C ALA A 114 -9.68 -8.30 20.28
N PHE A 115 -8.67 -8.97 20.83
CA PHE A 115 -8.45 -9.05 22.27
C PHE A 115 -6.96 -8.98 22.63
N LEU A 116 -6.68 -8.57 23.86
CA LEU A 116 -5.37 -8.68 24.51
C LEU A 116 -5.54 -9.39 25.86
N LEU A 117 -4.90 -10.54 26.00
CA LEU A 117 -4.82 -11.28 27.25
C LEU A 117 -3.39 -11.24 27.80
N GLU A 118 -3.26 -10.92 29.08
CA GLU A 118 -1.98 -10.89 29.80
C GLU A 118 -1.92 -12.00 30.85
N ASN A 119 -0.74 -12.61 31.02
CA ASN A 119 -0.49 -13.55 32.11
C ASN A 119 1.01 -13.68 32.46
N VAL A 120 1.31 -14.43 33.52
CA VAL A 120 2.68 -14.77 33.93
C VAL A 120 3.43 -15.58 32.86
N LYS A 121 4.72 -15.32 32.68
CA LYS A 121 5.56 -16.03 31.67
C LYS A 121 5.50 -17.57 31.79
N ASN A 122 5.32 -18.07 33.01
CA ASN A 122 5.30 -19.50 33.30
C ASN A 122 4.02 -20.20 32.83
N LEU A 123 3.01 -19.46 32.34
CA LEU A 123 1.80 -20.05 31.76
C LEU A 123 2.13 -21.06 30.64
N VAL A 124 3.18 -20.80 29.85
CA VAL A 124 3.63 -21.66 28.74
C VAL A 124 4.05 -23.05 29.23
N SER A 125 4.64 -23.14 30.42
CA SER A 125 5.09 -24.41 31.02
C SER A 125 4.16 -24.95 32.12
N HIS A 126 3.14 -24.18 32.51
CA HIS A 126 2.20 -24.52 33.57
C HIS A 126 1.40 -25.80 33.25
N ASP A 127 1.23 -26.67 34.26
CA ASP A 127 0.66 -28.01 34.11
C ASP A 127 1.25 -28.78 32.92
N LYS A 128 2.59 -28.81 32.83
CA LYS A 128 3.34 -29.44 31.72
C LYS A 128 2.91 -28.90 30.34
N GLY A 129 2.65 -27.60 30.29
CA GLY A 129 2.17 -26.85 29.12
C GLY A 129 0.72 -27.13 28.72
N ARG A 130 -0.04 -27.91 29.50
CA ARG A 130 -1.46 -28.19 29.19
C ARG A 130 -2.29 -26.92 29.21
N THR A 131 -2.05 -26.05 30.18
CA THR A 131 -2.84 -24.83 30.39
C THR A 131 -2.78 -23.93 29.14
N TYR A 132 -1.58 -23.61 28.66
CA TYR A 132 -1.41 -22.79 27.45
C TYR A 132 -1.97 -23.47 26.18
N ARG A 133 -1.79 -24.79 26.04
CA ARG A 133 -2.37 -25.54 24.89
C ARG A 133 -3.90 -25.47 24.86
N THR A 134 -4.56 -25.60 26.01
CA THR A 134 -6.02 -25.49 26.10
C THR A 134 -6.48 -24.07 25.75
N ILE A 135 -5.85 -23.03 26.31
CA ILE A 135 -6.16 -21.63 25.98
C ILE A 135 -6.06 -21.39 24.48
N ARG A 136 -4.94 -21.79 23.86
CA ARG A 136 -4.71 -21.63 22.43
C ARG A 136 -5.75 -22.37 21.59
N ARG A 137 -6.08 -23.61 21.95
CA ARG A 137 -7.10 -24.41 21.25
C ARG A 137 -8.46 -23.71 21.29
N VAL A 138 -8.89 -23.23 22.46
CA VAL A 138 -10.17 -22.53 22.61
C VAL A 138 -10.20 -21.25 21.77
N LEU A 139 -9.17 -20.41 21.86
CA LEU A 139 -9.13 -19.14 21.12
C LEU A 139 -9.05 -19.33 19.59
N GLU A 140 -8.20 -20.24 19.10
CA GLU A 140 -7.98 -20.44 17.66
C GLU A 140 -9.02 -21.36 17.01
N LYS A 141 -9.33 -22.50 17.64
CA LYS A 141 -10.14 -23.57 17.01
C LYS A 141 -11.61 -23.47 17.33
N GLU A 142 -11.95 -23.05 18.56
CA GLU A 142 -13.34 -23.01 19.01
C GLU A 142 -13.97 -21.62 18.81
N LEU A 143 -13.20 -20.56 19.01
CA LEU A 143 -13.67 -19.17 18.86
C LEU A 143 -13.26 -18.53 17.52
N GLY A 144 -12.33 -19.12 16.77
CA GLY A 144 -11.99 -18.71 15.41
C GLY A 144 -11.10 -17.48 15.28
N TYR A 145 -10.30 -17.14 16.30
CA TYR A 145 -9.39 -16.00 16.25
C TYR A 145 -7.98 -16.39 15.78
N LYS A 146 -7.34 -15.56 14.95
CA LYS A 146 -5.90 -15.68 14.66
C LYS A 146 -5.12 -15.18 15.88
N LEU A 147 -4.33 -16.06 16.49
CA LEU A 147 -3.63 -15.80 17.75
C LEU A 147 -2.14 -15.52 17.55
N TYR A 148 -1.67 -14.46 18.19
CA TYR A 148 -0.27 -14.08 18.32
C TYR A 148 0.11 -14.12 19.81
N ALA A 149 1.25 -14.70 20.15
CA ALA A 149 1.73 -14.73 21.53
C ALA A 149 3.23 -14.47 21.64
N SER A 150 3.63 -13.65 22.61
CA SER A 150 5.03 -13.35 22.87
C SER A 150 5.29 -13.11 24.36
N ILE A 151 6.50 -13.42 24.82
CA ILE A 151 6.97 -13.08 26.16
C ILE A 151 7.81 -11.82 26.06
N LEU A 152 7.40 -10.75 26.75
CA LEU A 152 8.10 -9.47 26.75
C LEU A 152 8.59 -9.12 28.16
N ASP A 153 9.82 -8.58 28.26
CA ASP A 153 10.41 -8.07 29.50
C ASP A 153 10.32 -6.54 29.55
N ALA A 154 9.82 -6.00 30.65
CA ALA A 154 9.64 -4.57 30.83
C ALA A 154 10.94 -3.78 31.06
N LYS A 155 12.08 -4.45 31.28
CA LYS A 155 13.36 -3.83 31.69
C LYS A 155 13.87 -2.70 30.79
N GLY A 156 13.46 -2.69 29.52
CA GLY A 156 13.81 -1.68 28.52
C GLY A 156 12.98 -0.39 28.59
N LEU A 157 11.86 -0.43 29.32
CA LEU A 157 10.91 0.68 29.42
C LEU A 157 10.74 1.17 30.87
N VAL A 158 10.92 0.28 31.85
CA VAL A 158 10.94 0.59 33.29
C VAL A 158 12.12 -0.14 33.94
N PRO A 159 12.67 0.35 35.07
CA PRO A 159 13.84 -0.28 35.71
C PRO A 159 13.48 -1.53 36.52
N GLN A 160 12.82 -2.51 35.89
CA GLN A 160 12.36 -3.75 36.51
C GLN A 160 12.44 -4.91 35.53
N HIS A 161 13.00 -6.04 35.96
CA HIS A 161 12.77 -7.32 35.28
C HIS A 161 11.33 -7.77 35.53
N ARG A 162 10.51 -7.77 34.47
CA ARG A 162 9.09 -8.17 34.55
C ARG A 162 8.67 -8.79 33.23
N GLU A 163 8.95 -10.07 33.11
CA GLU A 163 8.53 -10.89 31.98
C GLU A 163 7.08 -11.33 32.12
N ARG A 164 6.30 -11.13 31.06
CA ARG A 164 4.89 -11.55 30.93
C ARG A 164 4.61 -12.09 29.55
N ILE A 165 3.69 -13.06 29.47
CA ILE A 165 3.16 -13.50 28.19
C ILE A 165 1.97 -12.61 27.84
N TYR A 166 1.98 -12.12 26.61
CA TYR A 166 0.88 -11.38 26.00
C TYR A 166 0.34 -12.21 24.85
N MET A 167 -0.98 -12.30 24.77
CA MET A 167 -1.71 -13.03 23.74
C MET A 167 -2.68 -12.05 23.06
N VAL A 168 -2.39 -11.75 21.80
CA VAL A 168 -3.20 -10.86 20.95
C VAL A 168 -3.97 -11.73 19.98
N GLY A 169 -5.29 -11.54 19.88
CA GLY A 169 -6.11 -12.27 18.92
C GLY A 169 -6.94 -11.33 18.07
N PHE A 170 -7.07 -11.67 16.79
CA PHE A 170 -7.94 -10.95 15.84
C PHE A 170 -8.98 -11.89 15.26
N ARG A 171 -10.22 -11.43 15.19
CA ARG A 171 -11.34 -12.19 14.60
C ARG A 171 -11.16 -12.32 13.08
N GLU A 172 -10.70 -11.24 12.46
CA GLU A 172 -10.25 -11.22 11.06
C GLU A 172 -8.75 -11.58 11.01
N PRO A 173 -8.26 -12.22 9.94
CA PRO A 173 -6.88 -12.71 9.87
C PRO A 173 -5.85 -11.59 9.60
N LEU A 174 -5.86 -10.54 10.42
CA LEU A 174 -4.95 -9.40 10.32
C LEU A 174 -3.49 -9.83 10.52
N GLU A 175 -2.56 -9.12 9.88
CA GLU A 175 -1.14 -9.24 10.19
C GLU A 175 -0.78 -8.39 11.41
N PHE A 176 0.02 -8.96 12.30
CA PHE A 176 0.42 -8.34 13.57
C PHE A 176 1.77 -8.87 14.02
N GLU A 177 2.62 -7.95 14.48
CA GLU A 177 3.89 -8.26 15.14
C GLU A 177 3.95 -7.54 16.49
N PHE A 178 4.54 -8.20 17.49
CA PHE A 178 4.77 -7.58 18.80
C PHE A 178 5.85 -6.49 18.69
N PRO A 179 5.79 -5.45 19.54
CA PRO A 179 6.77 -4.37 19.49
C PRO A 179 8.18 -4.86 19.89
N GLU A 180 9.19 -4.35 19.21
CA GLU A 180 10.57 -4.46 19.68
C GLU A 180 10.78 -3.53 20.87
N LEU A 181 11.14 -4.11 22.03
CA LEU A 181 11.41 -3.33 23.25
C LEU A 181 12.90 -2.98 23.35
N PRO A 182 13.25 -1.79 23.89
CA PRO A 182 14.64 -1.39 24.05
C PRO A 182 15.47 -2.41 24.84
N LEU A 183 16.67 -2.75 24.36
CA LEU A 183 17.56 -3.69 25.06
C LEU A 183 18.27 -3.06 26.26
N ARG A 184 18.51 -1.74 26.22
CA ARG A 184 19.19 -1.01 27.28
C ARG A 184 18.24 -0.85 28.47
N SER A 185 18.65 -1.37 29.62
CA SER A 185 17.88 -1.25 30.85
C SER A 185 18.04 0.11 31.53
N LEU A 186 16.99 0.57 32.20
CA LEU A 186 17.02 1.73 33.08
C LEU A 186 17.46 1.32 34.50
N GLY A 187 18.08 2.26 35.22
CA GLY A 187 18.41 2.11 36.64
C GLY A 187 17.21 2.46 37.54
N VAL A 188 17.08 1.77 38.67
CA VAL A 188 16.05 2.05 39.69
C VAL A 188 16.10 3.48 40.22
N GLU A 189 17.25 4.14 40.20
CA GLU A 189 17.36 5.58 40.51
C GLU A 189 16.37 6.48 39.76
N THR A 190 15.96 6.09 38.54
CA THR A 190 15.07 6.89 37.68
C THR A 190 13.65 7.02 38.24
N ILE A 191 13.27 6.22 39.24
CA ILE A 191 11.92 6.21 39.81
C ILE A 191 11.87 6.71 41.26
N LEU A 192 13.02 6.94 41.90
CA LEU A 192 13.08 7.22 43.33
C LEU A 192 12.55 8.62 43.67
N GLU A 193 11.97 8.75 44.86
CA GLU A 193 11.61 10.05 45.42
C GLU A 193 12.83 10.70 46.09
N GLU A 194 12.97 12.02 45.94
CA GLU A 194 14.07 12.76 46.55
C GLU A 194 14.02 12.73 48.08
N THR A 195 12.81 12.83 48.65
CA THR A 195 12.59 12.83 50.09
C THR A 195 11.62 11.71 50.46
N VAL A 196 12.09 10.75 51.26
CA VAL A 196 11.31 9.57 51.67
C VAL A 196 11.14 9.54 53.19
N PRO A 197 9.90 9.38 53.71
CA PRO A 197 9.66 9.24 55.14
C PRO A 197 10.39 8.05 55.78
N ASP A 198 10.93 8.24 56.98
CA ASP A 198 11.70 7.21 57.70
C ASP A 198 10.90 5.91 57.98
N LYS A 199 9.55 5.95 57.94
CA LYS A 199 8.69 4.76 58.09
C LYS A 199 8.96 3.65 57.06
N TYR A 200 9.59 3.98 55.92
CA TYR A 200 9.94 3.03 54.88
C TYR A 200 11.30 2.36 55.10
N THR A 201 12.15 2.94 55.96
CA THR A 201 13.42 2.36 56.41
C THR A 201 13.13 1.10 57.23
N LEU A 202 13.82 0.00 56.95
CA LEU A 202 13.62 -1.24 57.70
C LEU A 202 14.06 -1.08 59.15
N THR A 203 13.23 -1.58 60.07
CA THR A 203 13.63 -1.73 61.49
C THR A 203 14.81 -2.70 61.62
N ASP A 204 15.67 -2.50 62.63
CA ASP A 204 16.82 -3.37 62.89
C ASP A 204 16.43 -4.85 63.00
N LYS A 205 15.28 -5.12 63.64
CA LYS A 205 14.75 -6.47 63.80
C LYS A 205 14.41 -7.12 62.47
N LEU A 206 13.72 -6.40 61.58
CA LEU A 206 13.33 -6.93 60.27
C LEU A 206 14.56 -7.07 59.35
N TRP A 207 15.47 -6.11 59.39
CA TRP A 207 16.70 -6.18 58.59
C TRP A 207 17.56 -7.39 58.99
N LYS A 208 17.79 -7.57 60.30
CA LYS A 208 18.48 -8.74 60.83
C LYS A 208 17.79 -10.05 60.43
N TYR A 209 16.46 -10.11 60.54
CA TYR A 209 15.71 -11.29 60.11
C TYR A 209 15.94 -11.66 58.63
N LEU A 210 15.92 -10.66 57.73
CA LEU A 210 16.16 -10.89 56.29
C LEU A 210 17.60 -11.35 56.03
N GLN A 211 18.59 -10.80 56.75
CA GLN A 211 19.98 -11.23 56.68
C GLN A 211 20.17 -12.69 57.14
N ASP A 212 19.60 -13.04 58.30
CA ASP A 212 19.66 -14.39 58.85
C ASP A 212 18.97 -15.40 57.92
N TYR A 213 17.81 -15.02 57.36
CA TYR A 213 17.08 -15.86 56.40
C TYR A 213 17.88 -16.10 55.12
N ALA A 214 18.49 -15.06 54.55
CA ALA A 214 19.32 -15.18 53.36
C ALA A 214 20.57 -16.05 53.60
N ASN A 215 21.20 -15.93 54.79
CA ASN A 215 22.35 -16.75 55.16
C ASN A 215 21.97 -18.23 55.28
N LYS A 216 20.87 -18.54 55.98
CA LYS A 216 20.34 -19.92 56.12
C LYS A 216 20.10 -20.58 54.76
N HIS A 217 19.51 -19.86 53.80
CA HIS A 217 19.25 -20.41 52.47
C HIS A 217 20.51 -20.59 51.63
N ARG A 218 21.49 -19.66 51.76
CA ARG A 218 22.79 -19.78 51.13
C ARG A 218 23.56 -21.01 51.62
N GLU A 219 23.53 -21.27 52.93
CA GLU A 219 24.12 -22.48 53.54
C GLU A 219 23.46 -23.77 53.04
N ALA A 220 22.15 -23.73 52.77
CA ALA A 220 21.40 -24.85 52.19
C ALA A 220 21.56 -24.99 50.66
N GLY A 221 22.47 -24.24 50.03
CA GLY A 221 22.72 -24.29 48.58
C GLY A 221 21.63 -23.63 47.72
N ASN A 222 20.75 -22.82 48.32
CA ASN A 222 19.64 -22.17 47.63
C ASN A 222 19.87 -20.65 47.52
N GLY A 223 19.34 -20.03 46.45
CA GLY A 223 19.47 -18.59 46.19
C GLY A 223 18.38 -17.70 46.82
N PHE A 224 17.61 -18.18 47.80
CA PHE A 224 16.52 -17.41 48.41
C PHE A 224 17.04 -16.38 49.43
N GLY A 225 16.42 -15.20 49.49
CA GLY A 225 16.81 -14.10 50.38
C GLY A 225 16.21 -12.77 49.93
N PHE A 226 16.78 -11.67 50.40
CA PHE A 226 16.40 -10.31 49.97
C PHE A 226 17.15 -9.85 48.72
N GLY A 227 16.62 -8.85 48.01
CA GLY A 227 17.22 -8.20 46.86
C GLY A 227 17.64 -6.78 47.21
N LEU A 228 18.92 -6.57 47.53
CA LEU A 228 19.49 -5.23 47.63
C LEU A 228 19.76 -4.70 46.21
N VAL A 229 19.19 -3.55 45.89
CA VAL A 229 19.21 -2.99 44.54
C VAL A 229 20.55 -2.31 44.23
N ASN A 230 21.08 -2.55 43.04
CA ASN A 230 22.03 -1.64 42.40
C ASN A 230 21.23 -0.54 41.69
N LEU A 231 21.40 0.72 42.11
CA LEU A 231 20.61 1.85 41.64
C LEU A 231 20.69 2.06 40.12
N GLN A 232 21.84 1.72 39.52
CA GLN A 232 22.11 1.85 38.09
C GLN A 232 21.59 0.65 37.26
N ALA A 233 20.98 -0.34 37.91
CA ALA A 233 20.49 -1.57 37.29
C ALA A 233 18.98 -1.73 37.51
N PRO A 234 18.29 -2.55 36.69
CA PRO A 234 16.89 -2.88 36.93
C PRO A 234 16.72 -3.71 38.21
N SER A 235 15.59 -3.49 38.88
CA SER A 235 15.17 -4.28 40.05
C SER A 235 14.69 -5.69 39.67
N ARG A 236 14.57 -6.55 40.68
CA ARG A 236 13.78 -7.79 40.59
C ARG A 236 12.29 -7.46 40.40
N THR A 237 11.50 -8.46 40.02
CA THR A 237 10.05 -8.27 39.85
C THR A 237 9.38 -7.83 41.15
N LEU A 238 8.62 -6.74 41.11
CA LEU A 238 7.71 -6.35 42.18
C LEU A 238 6.54 -7.34 42.21
N SER A 239 6.52 -8.20 43.22
CA SER A 239 5.54 -9.28 43.33
C SER A 239 4.32 -8.86 44.16
N ALA A 240 3.23 -9.61 44.03
CA ALA A 240 2.04 -9.47 44.89
C ALA A 240 2.32 -9.71 46.39
N ARG A 241 3.51 -10.25 46.75
CA ARG A 241 3.93 -10.49 48.14
C ARG A 241 4.75 -9.35 48.75
N TYR A 242 5.12 -8.34 47.95
CA TYR A 242 5.94 -7.20 48.39
C TYR A 242 5.37 -6.47 49.61
N TYR A 243 4.05 -6.53 49.81
CA TYR A 243 3.39 -5.92 50.97
C TYR A 243 3.86 -6.50 52.31
N LYS A 244 4.37 -7.74 52.35
CA LYS A 244 4.77 -8.43 53.58
C LYS A 244 5.99 -7.80 54.24
N ASP A 245 7.10 -7.75 53.50
CA ASP A 245 8.41 -7.33 54.01
C ASP A 245 9.21 -6.49 53.00
N GLY A 246 8.77 -6.44 51.74
CA GLY A 246 9.47 -5.74 50.66
C GLY A 246 10.79 -6.37 50.25
N SER A 247 11.04 -7.63 50.65
CA SER A 247 12.33 -8.29 50.54
C SER A 247 12.85 -8.40 49.10
N GLU A 248 11.99 -8.37 48.08
CA GLU A 248 12.41 -8.50 46.69
C GLU A 248 13.21 -7.29 46.17
N ILE A 249 12.92 -6.10 46.70
CA ILE A 249 13.46 -4.81 46.23
C ILE A 249 13.70 -3.89 47.43
N LEU A 250 14.94 -3.83 47.88
CA LEU A 250 15.41 -2.96 48.96
C LEU A 250 16.39 -1.92 48.43
N ILE A 251 16.13 -0.65 48.74
CA ILE A 251 16.96 0.49 48.34
C ILE A 251 18.06 0.70 49.39
N PRO A 252 19.36 0.65 49.01
CA PRO A 252 20.45 0.90 49.94
C PRO A 252 20.42 2.36 50.43
N GLN A 253 20.83 2.56 51.69
CA GLN A 253 20.96 3.88 52.31
C GLN A 253 22.33 4.00 52.97
N GLU A 254 22.93 5.18 52.91
CA GLU A 254 24.17 5.46 53.62
C GLU A 254 23.88 5.68 55.12
N GLY A 255 24.59 4.96 55.99
CA GLY A 255 24.47 5.10 57.45
C GLY A 255 23.13 4.66 58.06
N LYS A 256 22.22 4.07 57.28
CA LYS A 256 20.91 3.55 57.74
C LYS A 256 20.67 2.14 57.19
N ASN A 257 19.73 1.40 57.78
CA ASN A 257 19.23 0.17 57.16
C ASN A 257 18.63 0.46 55.78
N PRO A 258 18.58 -0.53 54.86
CA PRO A 258 17.87 -0.37 53.59
C PRO A 258 16.40 -0.01 53.80
N ARG A 259 15.78 0.65 52.83
CA ARG A 259 14.33 0.92 52.83
C ARG A 259 13.59 0.13 51.76
N ARG A 260 12.29 0.01 51.97
CA ARG A 260 11.34 -0.41 50.95
C ARG A 260 11.09 0.74 49.96
N LEU A 261 10.55 0.38 48.80
CA LEU A 261 9.94 1.34 47.88
C LEU A 261 8.70 1.97 48.52
N THR A 262 8.48 3.24 48.24
CA THR A 262 7.19 3.88 48.55
C THR A 262 6.12 3.41 47.56
N PRO A 263 4.82 3.56 47.88
CA PRO A 263 3.75 3.31 46.91
C PRO A 263 3.89 4.14 45.62
N ARG A 264 4.39 5.38 45.69
CA ARG A 264 4.64 6.23 44.51
C ARG A 264 5.78 5.67 43.65
N GLU A 265 6.87 5.24 44.28
CA GLU A 265 7.98 4.57 43.57
C GLU A 265 7.52 3.26 42.94
N CYS A 266 6.65 2.48 43.60
CA CYS A 266 6.02 1.29 42.99
C CYS A 266 5.15 1.63 41.78
N ALA A 267 4.40 2.74 41.81
CA ALA A 267 3.61 3.21 40.68
C ALA A 267 4.51 3.53 39.48
N ARG A 268 5.58 4.30 39.69
CA ARG A 268 6.60 4.62 38.69
C ARG A 268 7.30 3.37 38.16
N LEU A 269 7.59 2.39 39.02
CA LEU A 269 8.22 1.13 38.64
C LEU A 269 7.36 0.30 37.66
N GLN A 270 6.03 0.44 37.72
CA GLN A 270 5.10 -0.17 36.77
C GLN A 270 4.74 0.76 35.60
N GLY A 271 5.25 1.99 35.61
CA GLY A 271 5.03 3.02 34.59
C GLY A 271 3.67 3.72 34.66
N PHE A 272 3.03 3.74 35.83
CA PHE A 272 1.86 4.58 36.05
C PHE A 272 2.26 6.07 36.08
N PRO A 273 1.38 6.99 35.64
CA PRO A 273 1.63 8.43 35.71
C PRO A 273 1.93 8.93 37.14
N ASP A 274 2.72 10.01 37.24
CA ASP A 274 3.10 10.61 38.53
C ASP A 274 1.90 11.23 39.28
N ASP A 275 0.87 11.64 38.55
CA ASP A 275 -0.40 12.14 39.08
C ASP A 275 -1.41 11.03 39.42
N PHE A 276 -1.08 9.75 39.20
CA PHE A 276 -1.93 8.62 39.55
C PHE A 276 -2.24 8.63 41.05
N LYS A 277 -3.52 8.64 41.42
CA LYS A 277 -3.97 8.80 42.81
C LYS A 277 -3.89 7.48 43.57
N ILE A 278 -3.18 7.49 44.69
CA ILE A 278 -3.06 6.36 45.62
C ILE A 278 -3.93 6.67 46.83
N VAL A 279 -5.14 6.10 46.87
CA VAL A 279 -6.17 6.41 47.88
C VAL A 279 -6.33 5.32 48.94
N VAL A 280 -5.48 4.29 48.90
CA VAL A 280 -5.51 3.15 49.81
C VAL A 280 -4.23 3.11 50.64
N ALA A 281 -4.25 2.37 51.74
CA ALA A 281 -3.07 2.17 52.59
C ALA A 281 -1.93 1.47 51.85
N ASP A 282 -0.69 1.72 52.28
CA ASP A 282 0.54 1.18 51.65
C ASP A 282 0.45 -0.34 51.36
N THR A 283 -0.05 -1.13 52.31
CA THR A 283 -0.23 -2.59 52.14
C THR A 283 -1.10 -2.96 50.94
N ALA A 284 -2.19 -2.23 50.72
CA ALA A 284 -3.08 -2.46 49.58
C ALA A 284 -2.43 -1.96 48.28
N ALA A 285 -1.79 -0.79 48.31
CA ALA A 285 -1.08 -0.24 47.16
C ALA A 285 0.03 -1.19 46.66
N TYR A 286 0.81 -1.79 47.57
CA TYR A 286 1.83 -2.78 47.21
C TYR A 286 1.24 -4.02 46.53
N LYS A 287 0.07 -4.50 46.97
CA LYS A 287 -0.64 -5.61 46.29
C LYS A 287 -1.11 -5.21 44.90
N GLN A 288 -1.69 -4.01 44.78
CA GLN A 288 -2.18 -3.46 43.51
C GLN A 288 -1.03 -3.37 42.50
N PHE A 289 0.04 -2.65 42.80
CA PHE A 289 1.19 -2.52 41.90
C PHE A 289 1.95 -3.83 41.68
N GLY A 290 1.97 -4.74 42.66
CA GLY A 290 2.56 -6.07 42.49
C GLY A 290 1.79 -6.94 41.50
N ASN A 291 0.47 -6.78 41.42
CA ASN A 291 -0.42 -7.50 40.50
C ASN A 291 -0.62 -6.79 39.15
N SER A 292 -0.34 -5.49 39.05
CA SER A 292 -0.50 -4.75 37.79
C SER A 292 0.43 -5.21 36.66
N VAL A 293 0.00 -4.95 35.44
CA VAL A 293 0.85 -4.98 34.24
C VAL A 293 1.86 -3.83 34.23
N SER A 294 2.87 -3.90 33.36
CA SER A 294 3.72 -2.75 33.06
C SER A 294 3.04 -1.89 31.99
N VAL A 295 2.56 -0.71 32.38
CA VAL A 295 1.77 0.18 31.50
C VAL A 295 2.50 0.51 30.18
N PRO A 296 3.81 0.83 30.18
CA PRO A 296 4.52 1.15 28.94
C PRO A 296 4.65 -0.03 27.97
N VAL A 297 4.74 -1.27 28.46
CA VAL A 297 4.78 -2.46 27.60
C VAL A 297 3.44 -2.61 26.89
N VAL A 298 2.34 -2.49 27.63
CA VAL A 298 0.98 -2.58 27.10
C VAL A 298 0.72 -1.43 26.13
N GLU A 299 1.20 -0.22 26.42
CA GLU A 299 1.07 0.94 25.53
C GLU A 299 1.74 0.70 24.17
N ARG A 300 2.88 0.01 24.13
CA ARG A 300 3.53 -0.39 22.86
C ARG A 300 2.74 -1.46 22.11
N ILE A 301 2.19 -2.44 22.83
CA ILE A 301 1.34 -3.48 22.23
C ILE A 301 0.06 -2.85 21.66
N ALA A 302 -0.56 -1.95 22.42
CA ALA A 302 -1.76 -1.22 22.01
C ALA A 302 -1.49 -0.44 20.72
N ALA A 303 -0.37 0.27 20.61
CA ALA A 303 0.01 0.95 19.36
C ALA A 303 0.00 -0.01 18.16
N CYS A 304 0.71 -1.14 18.26
CA CYS A 304 0.77 -2.14 17.19
C CYS A 304 -0.62 -2.74 16.88
N MET A 305 -1.46 -2.99 17.89
CA MET A 305 -2.82 -3.50 17.69
C MET A 305 -3.70 -2.48 16.97
N MET A 306 -3.59 -1.20 17.33
CA MET A 306 -4.35 -0.12 16.72
C MET A 306 -3.93 0.10 15.27
N ASP A 307 -2.64 0.01 14.95
CA ASP A 307 -2.15 0.08 13.58
C ASP A 307 -2.78 -1.03 12.71
N SER A 308 -2.73 -2.29 13.15
CA SER A 308 -3.37 -3.42 12.45
C SER A 308 -4.88 -3.21 12.26
N LEU A 309 -5.59 -2.73 13.29
CA LEU A 309 -7.04 -2.50 13.23
C LEU A 309 -7.41 -1.30 12.34
N ILE A 310 -6.60 -0.25 12.31
CA ILE A 310 -6.81 0.92 11.46
C ILE A 310 -6.53 0.59 9.99
N GLU A 311 -5.45 -0.14 9.69
CA GLU A 311 -5.16 -0.63 8.34
C GLU A 311 -6.29 -1.50 7.79
N SER A 312 -6.82 -2.42 8.61
CA SER A 312 -8.01 -3.22 8.29
C SER A 312 -9.24 -2.34 7.99
N LYS A 313 -9.51 -1.32 8.81
CA LYS A 313 -10.67 -0.44 8.61
C LYS A 313 -10.54 0.39 7.32
N ARG A 314 -9.34 0.87 7.00
CA ARG A 314 -9.06 1.55 5.72
C ARG A 314 -9.28 0.64 4.53
N SER A 315 -8.97 -0.65 4.68
CA SER A 315 -9.28 -1.66 3.67
C SER A 315 -10.78 -2.01 3.59
N SER A 316 -11.59 -1.79 4.64
CA SER A 316 -13.03 -2.12 4.66
C SER A 316 -13.94 -0.97 4.22
N ASP A 317 -13.53 0.28 4.41
CA ASP A 317 -14.30 1.47 3.97
C ASP A 317 -14.19 1.68 2.43
N TYR A 318 -13.30 0.95 1.77
CA TYR A 318 -13.25 0.79 0.31
C TYR A 318 -14.12 -0.41 -0.12
N TYR A 319 -15.25 -0.17 -0.79
CA TYR A 319 -16.01 -1.24 -1.44
C TYR A 319 -15.19 -1.78 -2.63
N ARG A 320 -14.48 -2.89 -2.41
CA ARG A 320 -13.59 -3.51 -3.40
C ARG A 320 -14.33 -4.06 -4.63
N GLY A 321 -15.63 -4.33 -4.52
CA GLY A 321 -16.34 -5.19 -5.48
C GLY A 321 -15.62 -6.53 -5.66
N GLU A 322 -16.14 -7.42 -6.51
CA GLU A 322 -15.29 -8.45 -7.09
C GLU A 322 -14.50 -7.80 -8.22
N PHE A 323 -13.17 -7.74 -8.09
CA PHE A 323 -12.32 -7.30 -9.20
C PHE A 323 -12.27 -8.42 -10.23
N ASN A 324 -12.80 -8.18 -11.43
CA ASN A 324 -12.79 -9.18 -12.48
C ASN A 324 -11.40 -9.25 -13.14
N PHE A 325 -10.60 -10.24 -12.72
CA PHE A 325 -9.28 -10.51 -13.30
C PHE A 325 -9.31 -10.88 -14.78
N GLU A 326 -10.45 -11.35 -15.32
CA GLU A 326 -10.61 -11.63 -16.75
C GLU A 326 -10.84 -10.36 -17.58
N ASN A 327 -11.16 -9.22 -16.94
CA ASN A 327 -11.41 -7.96 -17.62
C ASN A 327 -10.84 -6.74 -16.88
N ILE A 328 -9.53 -6.79 -16.64
CA ILE A 328 -8.75 -5.75 -15.95
C ILE A 328 -9.00 -4.37 -16.58
N ARG A 329 -8.98 -4.28 -17.90
CA ARG A 329 -9.17 -3.01 -18.63
C ARG A 329 -10.45 -2.28 -18.22
N ASP A 330 -11.57 -2.97 -18.26
CA ASP A 330 -12.88 -2.34 -18.04
C ASP A 330 -13.06 -1.97 -16.56
N GLU A 331 -12.49 -2.77 -15.63
CA GLU A 331 -12.42 -2.43 -14.21
C GLU A 331 -11.62 -1.13 -13.97
N VAL A 332 -10.43 -1.03 -14.56
CA VAL A 332 -9.58 0.17 -14.40
C VAL A 332 -10.25 1.41 -14.98
N ILE A 333 -10.92 1.28 -16.13
CA ILE A 333 -11.72 2.35 -16.73
C ILE A 333 -12.88 2.75 -15.81
N ALA A 334 -13.59 1.78 -15.22
CA ALA A 334 -14.69 2.05 -14.30
C ALA A 334 -14.21 2.81 -13.06
N ARG A 335 -13.10 2.39 -12.45
CA ARG A 335 -12.49 3.04 -11.27
C ARG A 335 -12.03 4.46 -11.60
N ALA A 336 -11.32 4.65 -12.71
CA ALA A 336 -10.90 5.98 -13.15
C ALA A 336 -12.10 6.91 -13.45
N SER A 337 -13.18 6.36 -14.01
CA SER A 337 -14.43 7.11 -14.29
C SER A 337 -15.17 7.49 -13.02
N GLN A 338 -15.16 6.63 -12.00
CA GLN A 338 -15.78 6.85 -10.70
C GLN A 338 -15.10 8.01 -9.95
N TYR A 339 -13.78 7.98 -9.83
CA TYR A 339 -13.03 8.94 -9.01
C TYR A 339 -12.58 10.20 -9.76
N LYS A 340 -12.54 10.16 -11.10
CA LYS A 340 -12.30 11.31 -12.01
C LYS A 340 -11.00 12.10 -11.80
N LYS A 341 -10.13 11.72 -10.86
CA LYS A 341 -8.84 12.36 -10.60
C LYS A 341 -7.74 11.31 -10.67
N PHE A 342 -6.90 11.38 -11.69
CA PHE A 342 -5.80 10.44 -11.85
C PHE A 342 -4.62 11.01 -12.62
N TYR A 343 -3.49 10.34 -12.45
CA TYR A 343 -2.27 10.51 -13.23
C TYR A 343 -1.94 9.20 -13.94
N CYS A 344 -1.51 9.26 -15.19
CA CYS A 344 -0.97 8.10 -15.89
C CYS A 344 0.37 8.44 -16.56
N LYS A 345 1.23 7.44 -16.71
CA LYS A 345 2.47 7.53 -17.49
C LYS A 345 2.95 6.18 -17.99
N PHE A 346 3.66 6.20 -19.11
CA PHE A 346 4.37 5.01 -19.58
C PHE A 346 5.61 4.75 -18.72
N LEU A 347 5.83 3.48 -18.39
CA LEU A 347 6.93 3.02 -17.56
C LEU A 347 8.24 3.05 -18.35
N SER A 348 9.21 3.83 -17.88
CA SER A 348 10.57 3.84 -18.44
C SER A 348 11.42 2.71 -17.84
N PRO A 349 12.56 2.35 -18.48
CA PRO A 349 13.52 1.43 -17.88
C PRO A 349 13.97 1.83 -16.45
N ASN A 350 14.04 3.13 -16.16
CA ASN A 350 14.40 3.62 -14.82
C ASN A 350 13.32 3.37 -13.77
N ASP A 351 12.05 3.28 -14.18
CA ASP A 351 10.93 3.05 -13.26
C ASP A 351 10.82 1.57 -12.85
N THR A 352 11.33 0.65 -13.67
CA THR A 352 11.28 -0.80 -13.45
C THR A 352 12.51 -1.36 -12.70
N GLY A 353 13.40 -0.47 -12.22
CA GLY A 353 14.54 -0.83 -11.38
C GLY A 353 15.78 -1.35 -12.11
N LEU A 354 15.80 -1.32 -13.45
CA LEU A 354 16.89 -1.80 -14.32
C LEU A 354 18.25 -1.15 -14.06
N THR A 355 18.28 0.11 -13.64
CA THR A 355 19.52 0.89 -13.49
C THR A 355 20.12 0.83 -12.08
N GLY A 356 19.55 0.03 -11.17
CA GLY A 356 19.92 0.05 -9.76
C GLY A 356 19.52 1.34 -9.02
N ALA A 357 18.86 2.28 -9.71
CA ALA A 357 18.47 3.60 -9.21
C ALA A 357 17.24 3.58 -8.27
N ASN A 358 16.78 2.40 -7.84
CA ASN A 358 15.62 2.22 -6.95
C ASN A 358 15.75 2.91 -5.58
N GLN A 359 16.91 3.49 -5.24
CA GLN A 359 17.06 4.38 -4.09
C GLN A 359 16.38 5.76 -4.29
N SER A 360 16.12 6.19 -5.53
CA SER A 360 15.61 7.53 -5.82
C SER A 360 14.10 7.61 -5.99
N GLY A 361 13.42 6.52 -6.39
CA GLY A 361 11.95 6.44 -6.48
C GLY A 361 11.35 6.81 -7.84
N PHE A 362 10.08 6.49 -8.03
CA PHE A 362 9.32 6.63 -9.27
C PHE A 362 9.05 8.10 -9.61
N TYR A 363 9.52 8.59 -10.77
CA TYR A 363 9.34 9.99 -11.17
C TYR A 363 7.90 10.32 -11.55
N ILE A 364 7.42 11.48 -11.08
CA ILE A 364 6.10 12.06 -11.38
C ILE A 364 6.27 13.44 -12.02
N ALA A 365 5.54 13.68 -13.12
CA ALA A 365 5.60 14.94 -13.84
C ALA A 365 5.12 16.12 -12.96
N LYS A 366 5.78 17.28 -13.07
CA LYS A 366 5.51 18.47 -12.23
C LYS A 366 4.04 18.90 -12.21
N ARG A 367 3.36 18.83 -13.35
CA ARG A 367 1.93 19.18 -13.47
C ARG A 367 0.99 18.29 -12.65
N ALA A 368 1.44 17.10 -12.23
CA ALA A 368 0.66 16.18 -11.42
C ALA A 368 0.79 16.47 -9.92
N TRP A 369 1.46 17.55 -9.52
CA TRP A 369 1.58 17.94 -8.11
C TRP A 369 0.24 18.02 -7.36
N PRO A 370 -0.90 18.46 -7.95
CA PRO A 370 -2.17 18.52 -7.21
C PRO A 370 -2.70 17.15 -6.79
N LEU A 371 -2.21 16.08 -7.42
CA LEU A 371 -2.53 14.70 -7.04
C LEU A 371 -1.69 14.24 -5.82
N LEU A 372 -0.55 14.87 -5.56
CA LEU A 372 0.40 14.46 -4.53
C LEU A 372 0.33 15.34 -3.27
N PHE A 373 0.12 16.64 -3.45
CA PHE A 373 0.19 17.64 -2.37
C PHE A 373 -0.86 18.72 -2.56
N ASP A 374 -1.26 19.35 -1.45
CA ASP A 374 -2.24 20.46 -1.45
C ASP A 374 -1.64 21.77 -1.97
N GLU A 375 -0.30 21.88 -1.97
CA GLU A 375 0.45 23.01 -2.50
C GLU A 375 1.65 22.57 -3.33
N PRO A 376 2.05 23.33 -4.37
CA PRO A 376 3.21 22.99 -5.18
C PRO A 376 4.50 23.01 -4.35
N GLY A 377 5.48 22.25 -4.83
CA GLY A 377 6.82 22.18 -4.29
C GLY A 377 7.59 23.47 -4.51
N ILE A 378 8.24 23.94 -3.45
CA ILE A 378 9.08 25.15 -3.48
C ILE A 378 10.54 24.72 -3.68
N LYS A 379 11.25 25.38 -4.60
CA LYS A 379 12.67 25.10 -4.85
C LYS A 379 13.48 25.25 -3.56
N GLY A 380 14.37 24.30 -3.29
CA GLY A 380 15.16 24.24 -2.05
C GLY A 380 14.47 23.61 -0.84
N MET A 381 13.14 23.43 -0.84
CA MET A 381 12.41 22.77 0.25
C MET A 381 12.16 21.29 -0.02
N LYS A 382 12.02 20.48 1.03
CA LYS A 382 11.57 19.09 0.94
C LYS A 382 10.14 18.97 1.47
N LYS A 383 9.29 18.22 0.77
CA LYS A 383 7.96 17.82 1.24
C LYS A 383 7.85 16.31 1.16
N GLU A 384 7.28 15.67 2.17
CA GLU A 384 7.03 14.24 2.20
C GLU A 384 5.62 13.98 2.76
N ARG A 385 4.91 13.00 2.18
CA ARG A 385 3.57 12.59 2.62
C ARG A 385 3.42 11.08 2.47
N SER A 386 3.00 10.40 3.54
CA SER A 386 2.69 8.98 3.50
C SER A 386 1.28 8.76 2.98
N VAL A 387 1.09 7.79 2.09
CA VAL A 387 -0.20 7.44 1.49
C VAL A 387 -0.33 5.92 1.36
N SER A 388 -1.55 5.44 1.19
CA SER A 388 -1.85 4.05 0.87
C SER A 388 -2.21 3.91 -0.60
N ILE A 389 -1.56 2.98 -1.30
CA ILE A 389 -1.91 2.61 -2.68
C ILE A 389 -2.44 1.18 -2.68
N PHE A 390 -3.67 0.99 -3.13
CA PHE A 390 -4.28 -0.31 -3.32
C PHE A 390 -4.04 -0.81 -4.75
N TRP A 391 -3.62 -2.06 -4.87
CA TRP A 391 -3.28 -2.72 -6.13
C TRP A 391 -4.23 -3.89 -6.33
N GLU A 392 -5.42 -3.61 -6.87
CA GLU A 392 -6.45 -4.66 -7.03
C GLU A 392 -5.97 -5.79 -7.96
N GLN A 393 -5.14 -5.48 -8.97
CA GLN A 393 -4.48 -6.48 -9.83
C GLN A 393 -3.62 -7.50 -9.07
N LEU A 394 -3.15 -7.14 -7.86
CA LEU A 394 -2.32 -7.99 -7.02
C LEU A 394 -3.05 -8.47 -5.76
N ASP A 395 -4.31 -8.07 -5.57
CA ASP A 395 -5.03 -8.18 -4.31
C ASP A 395 -4.20 -7.66 -3.10
N ALA A 396 -3.45 -6.57 -3.30
CA ALA A 396 -2.48 -6.07 -2.31
C ALA A 396 -2.67 -4.58 -2.00
N SER A 397 -2.02 -4.11 -0.94
CA SER A 397 -1.87 -2.68 -0.65
C SER A 397 -0.43 -2.37 -0.23
N THR A 398 0.01 -1.14 -0.46
CA THR A 398 1.34 -0.66 -0.05
C THR A 398 1.26 0.70 0.61
N THR A 399 2.09 0.91 1.62
CA THR A 399 2.31 2.23 2.23
C THR A 399 3.45 2.94 1.49
N ASN A 400 3.10 3.94 0.69
CA ASN A 400 4.01 4.68 -0.17
C ASN A 400 4.31 6.06 0.41
N MET A 401 5.38 6.67 -0.10
CA MET A 401 5.76 8.02 0.31
C MET A 401 5.90 8.91 -0.91
N PHE A 402 5.02 9.91 -1.02
CA PHE A 402 5.11 11.01 -1.98
C PHE A 402 6.17 11.99 -1.52
N LYS A 403 7.04 12.41 -2.43
CA LYS A 403 8.18 13.27 -2.14
C LYS A 403 8.32 14.40 -3.14
N TRP A 404 8.69 15.58 -2.65
CA TRP A 404 9.25 16.68 -3.43
C TRP A 404 10.72 16.87 -3.07
N TYR A 405 11.60 16.76 -4.07
CA TYR A 405 13.03 17.02 -3.94
C TYR A 405 13.36 18.42 -4.45
N GLY A 406 13.30 19.44 -3.58
CA GLY A 406 13.52 20.83 -3.98
C GLY A 406 14.88 21.17 -4.58
N SER A 407 15.93 20.37 -4.34
CA SER A 407 17.24 20.55 -4.97
C SER A 407 17.22 20.19 -6.46
N LYS A 408 16.53 19.11 -6.82
CA LYS A 408 16.35 18.63 -8.20
C LYS A 408 15.08 19.17 -8.86
N SER A 409 14.20 19.78 -8.07
CA SER A 409 12.88 20.24 -8.48
C SER A 409 12.04 19.13 -9.14
N GLU A 410 11.94 17.98 -8.48
CA GLU A 410 11.21 16.80 -8.98
C GLU A 410 10.30 16.18 -7.93
N TYR A 411 9.17 15.62 -8.39
CA TYR A 411 8.26 14.82 -7.56
C TYR A 411 8.53 13.34 -7.77
N ARG A 412 8.43 12.56 -6.69
CA ARG A 412 8.61 11.11 -6.75
C ARG A 412 7.66 10.36 -5.81
N ILE A 413 7.36 9.12 -6.17
CA ILE A 413 6.71 8.14 -5.28
C ILE A 413 7.77 7.10 -4.89
N THR A 414 7.86 6.81 -3.60
CA THR A 414 8.85 5.89 -3.04
C THR A 414 8.18 4.83 -2.16
N LYS A 415 8.97 3.88 -1.65
CA LYS A 415 8.52 2.79 -0.75
C LYS A 415 7.52 1.78 -1.35
N PHE A 416 7.66 1.42 -2.63
CA PHE A 416 6.90 0.30 -3.23
C PHE A 416 7.34 -1.10 -2.73
N GLY A 417 8.41 -1.18 -1.93
CA GLY A 417 9.05 -2.45 -1.54
C GLY A 417 10.19 -2.86 -2.48
N ARG A 418 10.99 -3.86 -2.09
CA ARG A 418 12.03 -4.42 -2.97
C ARG A 418 11.35 -5.40 -3.95
N ARG A 419 11.53 -5.19 -5.26
CA ARG A 419 10.94 -6.00 -6.35
C ARG A 419 9.40 -6.01 -6.36
N PHE A 420 8.81 -4.83 -6.52
CA PHE A 420 7.36 -4.71 -6.65
C PHE A 420 6.87 -5.45 -7.93
N PRO A 421 5.84 -6.34 -7.86
CA PRO A 421 5.49 -7.24 -8.97
C PRO A 421 5.16 -6.55 -10.30
N LEU A 422 4.58 -5.35 -10.25
CA LEU A 422 4.19 -4.60 -11.46
C LEU A 422 5.30 -3.69 -12.00
N PHE A 423 6.44 -3.59 -11.32
CA PHE A 423 7.58 -2.76 -11.74
C PHE A 423 8.79 -3.64 -12.04
N THR A 424 8.64 -4.47 -13.06
CA THR A 424 9.66 -5.39 -13.59
C THR A 424 10.02 -5.05 -15.02
N GLU A 425 11.09 -5.62 -15.56
CA GLU A 425 11.54 -5.38 -16.95
C GLU A 425 10.47 -5.68 -18.00
N ASN A 426 9.54 -6.60 -17.68
CA ASN A 426 8.44 -6.98 -18.57
C ASN A 426 7.39 -5.86 -18.73
N HIS A 427 7.36 -4.92 -17.79
CA HIS A 427 6.42 -3.80 -17.77
C HIS A 427 7.02 -2.50 -18.35
N VAL A 428 8.23 -2.54 -18.91
CA VAL A 428 8.74 -1.39 -19.67
C VAL A 428 7.80 -1.10 -20.84
N GLY A 429 7.39 0.15 -20.96
CA GLY A 429 6.40 0.61 -21.94
C GLY A 429 4.94 0.42 -21.54
N ASP A 430 4.63 -0.24 -20.42
CA ASP A 430 3.26 -0.34 -19.94
C ASP A 430 2.79 0.98 -19.32
N LEU A 431 1.47 1.20 -19.32
CA LEU A 431 0.83 2.39 -18.77
C LEU A 431 0.55 2.21 -17.28
N PHE A 432 1.32 2.90 -16.45
CA PHE A 432 1.02 3.07 -15.03
C PHE A 432 -0.09 4.11 -14.83
N ILE A 433 -1.03 3.80 -13.95
CA ILE A 433 -2.18 4.64 -13.62
C ILE A 433 -2.29 4.75 -12.09
N LEU A 434 -2.40 5.98 -11.60
CA LEU A 434 -2.60 6.31 -10.19
C LEU A 434 -3.88 7.14 -10.03
N ILE A 435 -4.91 6.55 -9.42
CA ILE A 435 -6.21 7.19 -9.22
C ILE A 435 -6.34 7.61 -7.76
N GLN A 436 -6.74 8.85 -7.51
CA GLN A 436 -6.97 9.36 -6.17
C GLN A 436 -8.38 9.01 -5.71
N ILE A 437 -8.50 8.26 -4.62
CA ILE A 437 -9.78 7.95 -3.97
C ILE A 437 -10.15 9.11 -3.04
N ASN A 438 -9.23 9.45 -2.14
CA ASN A 438 -9.35 10.54 -1.18
C ASN A 438 -7.96 11.17 -0.94
N SER A 439 -7.79 11.95 0.14
CA SER A 439 -6.52 12.60 0.45
C SER A 439 -5.35 11.63 0.57
N ASP A 440 -5.57 10.47 1.20
CA ASP A 440 -4.50 9.56 1.64
C ASP A 440 -4.53 8.20 0.95
N ASP A 441 -5.61 7.88 0.24
CA ASP A 441 -5.84 6.60 -0.43
C ASP A 441 -5.88 6.74 -1.96
N TYR A 442 -5.19 5.82 -2.63
CA TYR A 442 -5.05 5.78 -4.09
C TYR A 442 -5.21 4.36 -4.62
N LEU A 443 -5.58 4.22 -5.90
CA LEU A 443 -5.51 2.97 -6.66
C LEU A 443 -4.32 3.02 -7.61
N GLY A 444 -3.58 1.92 -7.68
CA GLY A 444 -2.47 1.73 -8.61
C GLY A 444 -2.75 0.61 -9.59
N TYR A 445 -2.56 0.87 -10.88
CA TYR A 445 -2.70 -0.13 -11.95
C TYR A 445 -1.57 -0.03 -12.97
N VAL A 446 -1.30 -1.13 -13.67
CA VAL A 446 -0.44 -1.19 -14.85
C VAL A 446 -1.20 -1.91 -15.96
N LEU A 447 -1.39 -1.24 -17.10
CA LEU A 447 -2.04 -1.78 -18.30
C LEU A 447 -1.02 -1.89 -19.43
N SER A 448 -1.08 -2.97 -20.21
CA SER A 448 -0.18 -3.23 -21.34
C SER A 448 -0.91 -3.14 -22.68
N GLY A 449 -0.19 -2.81 -23.74
CA GLY A 449 -0.67 -2.96 -25.13
C GLY A 449 -2.04 -2.36 -25.40
N GLU A 450 -2.98 -3.19 -25.87
CA GLU A 450 -4.33 -2.77 -26.25
C GLU A 450 -5.14 -2.18 -25.10
N ASP A 451 -4.92 -2.66 -23.87
CA ASP A 451 -5.66 -2.20 -22.70
C ASP A 451 -5.24 -0.78 -22.31
N ALA A 452 -3.93 -0.49 -22.42
CA ALA A 452 -3.40 0.86 -22.26
C ALA A 452 -3.97 1.80 -23.34
N GLU A 453 -3.97 1.38 -24.61
CA GLU A 453 -4.52 2.16 -25.71
C GLU A 453 -6.01 2.47 -25.52
N ALA A 454 -6.79 1.46 -25.12
CA ALA A 454 -8.21 1.60 -24.86
C ALA A 454 -8.49 2.53 -23.66
N PHE A 455 -7.67 2.48 -22.60
CA PHE A 455 -7.76 3.42 -21.48
C PHE A 455 -7.51 4.86 -21.94
N LEU A 456 -6.42 5.12 -22.67
CA LEU A 456 -6.09 6.45 -23.19
C LEU A 456 -7.18 6.98 -24.13
N ALA A 457 -7.72 6.13 -25.00
CA ALA A 457 -8.83 6.48 -25.89
C ALA A 457 -10.08 6.84 -25.09
N THR A 458 -10.41 6.09 -24.02
CA THR A 458 -11.59 6.31 -23.20
C THR A 458 -11.57 7.65 -22.46
N PHE A 459 -10.40 8.06 -21.95
CA PHE A 459 -10.24 9.33 -21.25
C PHE A 459 -9.81 10.49 -22.13
N ALA A 460 -9.78 10.28 -23.45
CA ALA A 460 -9.34 11.27 -24.40
C ALA A 460 -7.96 11.84 -23.99
N ILE A 461 -6.97 10.95 -23.91
CA ILE A 461 -5.55 11.27 -23.70
C ILE A 461 -4.76 10.96 -24.97
N SER A 462 -3.90 11.91 -25.38
CA SER A 462 -3.02 11.74 -26.55
C SER A 462 -1.97 10.65 -26.28
N PRO A 463 -1.78 9.68 -27.20
CA PRO A 463 -0.75 8.64 -27.06
C PRO A 463 0.68 9.20 -27.16
N VAL A 464 0.85 10.38 -27.74
CA VAL A 464 2.15 11.06 -27.87
C VAL A 464 2.67 11.54 -26.51
N LYS A 465 1.79 11.81 -25.53
CA LYS A 465 2.22 12.31 -24.23
C LYS A 465 2.79 11.19 -23.37
N ASN A 466 3.96 11.42 -22.76
CA ASN A 466 4.62 10.42 -21.87
C ASN A 466 3.88 10.21 -20.55
N SER A 467 3.15 11.23 -20.14
CA SER A 467 2.26 11.21 -18.99
C SER A 467 1.00 11.99 -19.31
N ALA A 468 -0.02 11.90 -18.46
CA ALA A 468 -1.16 12.79 -18.47
C ALA A 468 -1.79 12.87 -17.08
N THR A 469 -2.56 13.94 -16.88
CA THR A 469 -3.41 14.14 -15.72
C THR A 469 -4.84 14.28 -16.20
N TYR A 470 -5.80 13.78 -15.43
CA TYR A 470 -7.22 13.89 -15.72
C TYR A 470 -7.96 14.42 -14.48
N GLY A 471 -8.89 15.35 -14.68
CA GLY A 471 -9.63 16.01 -13.59
C GLY A 471 -8.79 16.90 -12.68
N LEU A 472 -7.58 17.26 -13.11
CA LEU A 472 -6.71 18.23 -12.45
C LEU A 472 -6.61 19.46 -13.34
N GLU A 473 -6.86 20.64 -12.77
CA GLU A 473 -6.66 21.91 -13.47
C GLU A 473 -5.19 22.04 -13.83
N SER A 474 -4.90 22.13 -15.12
CA SER A 474 -3.60 22.61 -15.60
C SER A 474 -3.84 23.73 -16.60
N GLU A 475 -3.43 24.92 -16.21
CA GLU A 475 -3.35 26.11 -17.07
C GLU A 475 -2.62 25.80 -18.38
N GLY A 476 -3.24 26.23 -19.47
CA GLY A 476 -2.77 25.98 -20.83
C GLY A 476 -1.56 26.81 -21.21
N LEU A 477 -0.68 26.21 -22.01
CA LEU A 477 0.31 26.90 -22.82
C LEU A 477 0.11 26.43 -24.26
N ASP A 478 -0.59 27.25 -25.04
CA ASP A 478 -0.14 27.84 -26.33
C ASP A 478 -1.39 28.48 -26.98
N SER A 479 -1.63 29.78 -26.74
CA SER A 479 -2.93 30.39 -27.06
C SER A 479 -3.21 30.42 -28.57
N SER A 480 -2.22 30.69 -29.42
CA SER A 480 -2.45 30.83 -30.86
C SER A 480 -2.80 29.52 -31.57
N LEU A 481 -2.24 28.39 -31.13
CA LEU A 481 -2.55 27.09 -31.70
C LEU A 481 -3.96 26.64 -31.31
N ASN A 482 -4.35 26.89 -30.05
CA ASN A 482 -5.70 26.63 -29.57
C ASN A 482 -6.74 27.49 -30.29
N ASP A 483 -6.44 28.76 -30.57
CA ASP A 483 -7.34 29.65 -31.32
C ASP A 483 -7.65 29.11 -32.73
N LEU A 484 -6.63 28.62 -33.47
CA LEU A 484 -6.82 28.03 -34.80
C LEU A 484 -7.63 26.72 -34.77
N ILE A 485 -7.44 25.91 -33.74
CA ILE A 485 -8.22 24.69 -33.52
C ILE A 485 -9.67 25.06 -33.22
N ASP A 486 -9.89 26.02 -32.33
CA ASP A 486 -11.22 26.47 -31.93
C ASP A 486 -11.97 27.06 -33.12
N GLU A 487 -11.34 27.93 -33.92
CA GLU A 487 -11.93 28.47 -35.16
C GLU A 487 -12.37 27.36 -36.12
N TYR A 488 -11.51 26.36 -36.36
CA TYR A 488 -11.86 25.26 -37.24
C TYR A 488 -13.03 24.42 -36.69
N THR A 489 -12.99 24.09 -35.40
CA THR A 489 -13.98 23.18 -34.79
C THR A 489 -15.36 23.81 -34.63
N LEU A 490 -15.45 25.10 -34.30
CA LEU A 490 -16.71 25.84 -34.18
C LEU A 490 -17.52 25.88 -35.50
N THR A 491 -16.86 25.76 -36.65
CA THR A 491 -17.53 25.76 -37.96
C THR A 491 -18.14 24.41 -38.37
N LYS A 492 -17.95 23.35 -37.58
CA LYS A 492 -18.37 21.99 -37.95
C LYS A 492 -19.70 21.64 -37.31
N SER A 493 -20.63 21.13 -38.13
CA SER A 493 -21.91 20.55 -37.69
C SER A 493 -21.91 19.03 -37.66
N LYS A 494 -20.85 18.39 -38.18
CA LYS A 494 -20.65 16.93 -38.19
C LYS A 494 -19.16 16.62 -38.10
N PHE A 495 -18.82 15.44 -37.59
CA PHE A 495 -17.45 14.95 -37.56
C PHE A 495 -16.87 14.81 -38.98
N PRO A 496 -15.74 15.44 -39.29
CA PRO A 496 -14.96 15.16 -40.50
C PRO A 496 -14.39 13.73 -40.47
N THR A 497 -13.95 13.23 -41.63
CA THR A 497 -13.24 11.94 -41.71
C THR A 497 -11.86 12.03 -41.05
N THR A 498 -11.30 10.90 -40.60
CA THR A 498 -9.95 10.88 -40.00
C THR A 498 -8.89 11.50 -40.93
N ALA A 499 -9.01 11.29 -42.25
CA ALA A 499 -8.13 11.90 -43.24
C ALA A 499 -8.24 13.44 -43.24
N GLN A 500 -9.46 13.99 -43.22
CA GLN A 500 -9.69 15.44 -43.19
C GLN A 500 -9.16 16.09 -41.90
N ILE A 501 -9.28 15.40 -40.76
CA ILE A 501 -8.73 15.90 -39.48
C ILE A 501 -7.19 15.87 -39.55
N ALA A 502 -6.60 14.79 -40.08
CA ALA A 502 -5.15 14.69 -40.28
C ALA A 502 -4.61 15.78 -41.22
N ASP A 503 -5.30 16.05 -42.35
CA ASP A 503 -4.98 17.16 -43.26
C ASP A 503 -5.00 18.50 -42.53
N LYS A 504 -6.06 18.76 -41.75
CA LYS A 504 -6.18 20.02 -41.02
C LYS A 504 -5.12 20.17 -39.94
N ALA A 505 -4.75 19.07 -39.26
CA ALA A 505 -3.68 19.09 -38.26
C ALA A 505 -2.34 19.53 -38.89
N ARG A 506 -2.02 19.02 -40.08
CA ARG A 506 -0.84 19.43 -40.85
C ARG A 506 -0.91 20.90 -41.26
N GLU A 507 -2.06 21.35 -41.75
CA GLU A 507 -2.28 22.76 -42.13
C GLU A 507 -2.09 23.71 -40.94
N ILE A 508 -2.69 23.39 -39.77
CA ILE A 508 -2.54 24.18 -38.54
C ILE A 508 -1.09 24.17 -38.07
N TYR A 509 -0.40 23.03 -38.10
CA TYR A 509 1.01 22.94 -37.79
C TYR A 509 1.84 23.90 -38.65
N PHE A 510 1.71 23.82 -39.98
CA PHE A 510 2.47 24.67 -40.88
C PHE A 510 2.10 26.17 -40.77
N SER A 511 0.86 26.48 -40.37
CA SER A 511 0.35 27.85 -40.17
C SER A 511 0.76 28.46 -38.82
N SER A 512 0.91 27.64 -37.77
CA SER A 512 1.33 28.09 -36.44
C SER A 512 2.85 28.21 -36.34
N PHE A 513 3.58 27.22 -36.89
CA PHE A 513 5.04 27.14 -36.82
C PHE A 513 5.76 27.82 -38.00
N SER A 514 5.04 28.62 -38.81
CA SER A 514 5.59 29.37 -39.94
C SER A 514 6.70 30.35 -39.55
N ARG A 515 6.83 30.67 -38.25
CA ARG A 515 7.84 31.58 -37.71
C ARG A 515 9.27 31.01 -37.64
N HIS A 516 9.49 29.71 -37.85
CA HIS A 516 10.85 29.14 -37.78
C HIS A 516 11.37 28.55 -39.10
N ASN A 517 10.52 28.06 -40.01
CA ASN A 517 10.99 27.36 -41.23
C ASN A 517 10.19 27.64 -42.53
N GLY A 518 9.41 28.74 -42.59
CA GLY A 518 8.73 29.14 -43.84
C GLY A 518 7.58 28.22 -44.28
N GLY A 519 7.03 27.40 -43.38
CA GLY A 519 5.82 26.60 -43.62
C GLY A 519 6.00 25.37 -44.53
N LYS A 520 7.23 24.85 -44.68
CA LYS A 520 7.51 23.68 -45.53
C LYS A 520 7.94 22.45 -44.72
N PHE A 521 7.71 21.27 -45.28
CA PHE A 521 8.20 20.01 -44.75
C PHE A 521 9.74 19.95 -44.83
N ILE A 522 10.38 19.48 -43.76
CA ILE A 522 11.83 19.31 -43.66
C ILE A 522 12.10 17.85 -43.36
N LYS A 523 12.91 17.19 -44.19
CA LYS A 523 13.18 15.75 -44.08
C LYS A 523 13.82 15.42 -42.74
N GLU A 524 14.81 16.19 -42.31
CA GLU A 524 15.55 16.01 -41.05
C GLU A 524 14.68 16.12 -39.79
N ALA A 525 13.50 16.75 -39.90
CA ALA A 525 12.55 16.90 -38.80
C ALA A 525 11.40 15.87 -38.85
N THR A 526 11.50 14.84 -39.71
CA THR A 526 10.43 13.84 -39.96
C THR A 526 9.86 13.25 -38.67
N ASP A 527 10.72 12.80 -37.75
CA ASP A 527 10.30 12.19 -36.50
C ASP A 527 9.52 13.15 -35.60
N ASP A 528 10.00 14.37 -35.41
CA ASP A 528 9.34 15.37 -34.54
C ASP A 528 8.03 15.87 -35.15
N ILE A 529 8.03 16.12 -36.47
CA ILE A 529 6.84 16.57 -37.21
C ILE A 529 5.69 15.56 -37.06
N LEU A 530 5.97 14.26 -37.16
CA LEU A 530 4.98 13.20 -36.96
C LEU A 530 4.32 13.30 -35.58
N LEU A 531 5.13 13.49 -34.52
CA LEU A 531 4.64 13.58 -33.14
C LEU A 531 3.74 14.81 -32.95
N GLU A 532 4.15 15.97 -33.48
CA GLU A 532 3.39 17.22 -33.41
C GLU A 532 2.07 17.12 -34.18
N TRP A 533 2.07 16.54 -35.38
CA TRP A 533 0.85 16.35 -36.16
C TRP A 533 -0.16 15.46 -35.47
N ILE A 534 0.28 14.36 -34.85
CA ILE A 534 -0.61 13.48 -34.10
C ILE A 534 -1.18 14.21 -32.87
N ASP A 535 -0.40 15.03 -32.14
CA ASP A 535 -0.90 15.76 -30.96
C ASP A 535 -1.88 16.89 -31.34
N ILE A 536 -1.65 17.57 -32.47
CA ILE A 536 -2.58 18.58 -33.02
C ILE A 536 -3.86 17.90 -33.50
N GLU A 537 -3.77 16.82 -34.28
CA GLU A 537 -4.94 16.05 -34.75
C GLU A 537 -5.78 15.58 -33.57
N TYR A 538 -5.11 15.06 -32.55
CA TYR A 538 -5.71 14.64 -31.30
C TYR A 538 -6.50 15.79 -30.64
N SER A 539 -5.90 16.98 -30.58
CA SER A 539 -6.51 18.18 -29.98
C SER A 539 -7.73 18.66 -30.78
N ILE A 540 -7.67 18.67 -32.11
CA ILE A 540 -8.81 18.95 -32.99
C ILE A 540 -9.93 17.96 -32.73
N PHE A 541 -9.63 16.67 -32.71
CA PHE A 541 -10.64 15.64 -32.47
C PHE A 541 -11.33 15.81 -31.12
N LYS A 542 -10.56 16.09 -30.05
CA LYS A 542 -11.11 16.29 -28.71
C LYS A 542 -12.05 17.51 -28.68
N ARG A 543 -11.69 18.60 -29.36
CA ARG A 543 -12.51 19.81 -29.40
C ARG A 543 -13.79 19.64 -30.22
N LEU A 544 -13.71 18.90 -31.34
CA LEU A 544 -14.88 18.46 -32.09
C LEU A 544 -15.79 17.55 -31.26
N GLU A 545 -15.21 16.66 -30.47
CA GLU A 545 -15.97 15.75 -29.61
C GLU A 545 -16.78 16.49 -28.57
N VAL A 546 -16.17 17.47 -27.89
CA VAL A 546 -16.89 18.32 -26.94
C VAL A 546 -18.01 19.08 -27.64
N SER A 547 -17.69 19.84 -28.69
CA SER A 547 -18.68 20.70 -29.37
C SER A 547 -19.83 19.94 -30.03
N LEU A 548 -19.57 18.79 -30.67
CA LEU A 548 -20.60 18.04 -31.40
C LEU A 548 -21.45 17.14 -30.50
N TYR A 549 -20.94 16.75 -29.33
CA TYR A 549 -21.68 15.91 -28.39
C TYR A 549 -22.35 16.70 -27.27
N GLU A 550 -22.01 17.97 -27.08
CA GLU A 550 -22.52 18.83 -26.01
C GLU A 550 -24.05 18.79 -25.92
N ASP A 551 -24.76 19.06 -27.01
CA ASP A 551 -26.23 19.04 -27.04
C ASP A 551 -26.82 17.69 -26.66
N THR A 552 -26.17 16.60 -27.11
CA THR A 552 -26.61 15.22 -26.86
C THR A 552 -26.38 14.81 -25.40
N ILE A 553 -25.24 15.19 -24.82
CA ILE A 553 -24.85 14.81 -23.45
C ILE A 553 -25.53 15.72 -22.41
N SER A 554 -25.85 16.96 -22.78
CA SER A 554 -26.53 17.93 -21.91
C SER A 554 -28.03 17.65 -21.75
N SER A 555 -28.59 16.78 -22.60
CA SER A 555 -29.98 16.34 -22.54
C SER A 555 -30.07 14.89 -22.02
N PRO A 556 -31.10 14.54 -21.22
CA PRO A 556 -31.31 13.15 -20.82
C PRO A 556 -31.53 12.25 -22.04
N PHE A 557 -30.91 11.07 -22.04
CA PHE A 557 -31.21 10.02 -23.03
C PHE A 557 -32.61 9.44 -22.78
N GLU A 558 -33.32 9.10 -23.85
CA GLU A 558 -34.69 8.55 -23.77
C GLU A 558 -34.77 7.26 -22.95
N ASN A 559 -33.74 6.41 -23.04
CA ASN A 559 -33.61 5.16 -22.32
C ASN A 559 -32.14 4.71 -22.27
N THR A 560 -31.88 3.62 -21.54
CA THR A 560 -30.54 3.05 -21.39
C THR A 560 -29.94 2.59 -22.72
N ASP A 561 -30.75 2.07 -23.65
CA ASP A 561 -30.26 1.59 -24.95
C ASP A 561 -29.75 2.74 -25.84
N ALA A 562 -30.43 3.89 -25.81
CA ALA A 562 -30.02 5.10 -26.50
C ALA A 562 -28.67 5.61 -25.95
N LEU A 563 -28.49 5.60 -24.63
CA LEU A 563 -27.22 5.92 -23.97
C LEU A 563 -26.10 4.96 -24.40
N ILE A 564 -26.34 3.65 -24.32
CA ILE A 564 -25.36 2.62 -24.70
C ILE A 564 -24.97 2.75 -26.17
N THR A 565 -25.94 2.98 -27.05
CA THR A 565 -25.71 3.16 -28.49
C THR A 565 -24.84 4.37 -28.77
N PHE A 566 -25.12 5.50 -28.12
CA PHE A 566 -24.30 6.70 -28.23
C PHE A 566 -22.88 6.48 -27.70
N ALA A 567 -22.74 5.89 -26.50
CA ALA A 567 -21.44 5.61 -25.88
C ALA A 567 -20.57 4.68 -26.76
N ASN A 568 -21.16 3.62 -27.30
CA ASN A 568 -20.48 2.70 -28.22
C ASN A 568 -20.08 3.40 -29.53
N SER A 569 -20.94 4.27 -30.07
CA SER A 569 -20.63 5.06 -31.27
C SER A 569 -19.43 6.00 -31.03
N ALA A 570 -19.41 6.71 -29.90
CA ALA A 570 -18.30 7.58 -29.53
C ALA A 570 -16.99 6.78 -29.32
N LEU A 571 -17.05 5.66 -28.62
CA LEU A 571 -15.90 4.80 -28.35
C LEU A 571 -15.33 4.17 -29.62
N ASN A 572 -16.18 3.65 -30.51
CA ASN A 572 -15.77 3.10 -31.80
C ASN A 572 -15.14 4.17 -32.71
N ARG A 573 -15.64 5.42 -32.66
CA ARG A 573 -15.05 6.54 -33.39
C ARG A 573 -13.63 6.85 -32.91
N ARG A 574 -13.41 6.86 -31.60
CA ARG A 574 -12.07 7.05 -30.99
C ARG A 574 -11.09 5.95 -31.42
N LYS A 575 -11.52 4.68 -31.37
CA LYS A 575 -10.72 3.51 -31.81
C LYS A 575 -10.34 3.61 -33.29
N LYS A 576 -11.32 3.88 -34.15
CA LYS A 576 -11.09 4.02 -35.60
C LYS A 576 -10.10 5.14 -35.93
N ARG A 577 -10.21 6.28 -35.24
CA ARG A 577 -9.28 7.41 -35.40
C ARG A 577 -7.86 7.00 -35.03
N ALA A 578 -7.66 6.40 -33.85
CA ALA A 578 -6.33 6.05 -33.35
C ALA A 578 -5.53 5.19 -34.35
N GLY A 579 -6.16 4.15 -34.93
CA GLY A 579 -5.52 3.31 -35.94
C GLY A 579 -5.21 4.03 -37.25
N GLN A 580 -6.20 4.71 -37.85
CA GLN A 580 -6.06 5.33 -39.18
C GLN A 580 -5.19 6.60 -39.19
N SER A 581 -5.16 7.34 -38.07
CA SER A 581 -4.40 8.58 -37.93
C SER A 581 -2.91 8.36 -38.24
N PHE A 582 -2.32 7.32 -37.65
CA PHE A 582 -0.89 7.04 -37.79
C PHE A 582 -0.53 6.73 -39.24
N GLU A 583 -1.31 5.88 -39.91
CA GLU A 583 -1.12 5.55 -41.32
C GLU A 583 -1.25 6.78 -42.23
N HIS A 584 -2.23 7.65 -42.00
CA HIS A 584 -2.40 8.86 -42.82
C HIS A 584 -1.21 9.82 -42.73
N HIS A 585 -0.63 10.01 -41.54
CA HIS A 585 0.56 10.85 -41.39
C HIS A 585 1.80 10.21 -42.01
N LEU A 586 1.99 8.90 -41.84
CA LEU A 586 3.08 8.15 -42.49
C LEU A 586 2.98 8.24 -44.02
N ALA A 587 1.80 8.00 -44.60
CA ALA A 587 1.57 8.12 -46.04
C ALA A 587 1.93 9.52 -46.56
N TYR A 588 1.52 10.58 -45.84
CA TYR A 588 1.88 11.95 -46.21
C TYR A 588 3.40 12.19 -46.15
N ILE A 589 4.07 11.70 -45.10
CA ILE A 589 5.54 11.78 -44.97
C ILE A 589 6.21 11.09 -46.15
N PHE A 590 5.80 9.88 -46.50
CA PHE A 590 6.38 9.12 -47.63
C PHE A 590 6.21 9.87 -48.96
N LEU A 591 5.06 10.52 -49.18
CA LEU A 591 4.85 11.39 -50.34
C LEU A 591 5.79 12.60 -50.34
N GLN A 592 6.00 13.26 -49.19
CA GLN A 592 6.94 14.39 -49.08
C GLN A 592 8.40 13.96 -49.30
N TRP A 593 8.72 12.70 -48.96
CA TRP A 593 10.02 12.11 -49.24
C TRP A 593 10.22 11.74 -50.71
N GLY A 594 9.15 11.68 -51.50
CA GLY A 594 9.18 11.26 -52.90
C GLY A 594 9.21 9.74 -53.07
N LEU A 595 8.71 8.98 -52.08
CA LEU A 595 8.69 7.52 -52.14
C LEU A 595 7.50 7.04 -52.97
N SER A 596 7.73 6.04 -53.82
CA SER A 596 6.65 5.27 -54.44
C SER A 596 6.17 4.20 -53.47
N PHE A 597 4.85 4.05 -53.29
CA PHE A 597 4.26 3.01 -52.44
C PHE A 597 2.80 2.69 -52.80
N SER A 598 2.29 1.58 -52.26
CA SER A 598 0.85 1.27 -52.18
C SER A 598 0.38 1.25 -50.72
N ASN A 599 -0.74 1.92 -50.43
CA ASN A 599 -1.43 1.93 -49.13
C ASN A 599 -2.97 1.84 -49.34
N PRO A 600 -3.65 0.76 -48.90
CA PRO A 600 -3.05 -0.49 -48.44
C PRO A 600 -2.29 -1.18 -49.59
N GLY A 601 -1.23 -1.92 -49.25
CA GLY A 601 -0.52 -2.77 -50.20
C GLY A 601 -1.33 -4.02 -50.58
N ARG A 602 -0.91 -4.69 -51.64
CA ARG A 602 -1.44 -6.00 -52.04
C ARG A 602 -0.28 -6.96 -52.30
N THR A 603 -0.34 -8.12 -51.66
CA THR A 603 0.69 -9.16 -51.75
C THR A 603 0.03 -10.52 -52.06
N GLU A 604 0.75 -11.63 -51.85
CA GLU A 604 0.23 -12.96 -52.15
C GLU A 604 -1.02 -13.30 -51.31
N LEU A 605 -1.83 -14.23 -51.80
CA LEU A 605 -3.00 -14.75 -51.08
C LEU A 605 -4.01 -13.66 -50.65
N LYS A 606 -4.04 -12.53 -51.38
CA LYS A 606 -4.90 -11.36 -51.11
C LYS A 606 -4.64 -10.70 -49.74
N LYS A 607 -3.43 -10.84 -49.20
CA LYS A 607 -3.03 -10.10 -47.99
C LYS A 607 -2.89 -8.61 -48.30
N GLN A 608 -3.17 -7.79 -47.28
CA GLN A 608 -3.22 -6.33 -47.38
C GLN A 608 -2.32 -5.71 -46.32
N PRO A 609 -0.99 -5.75 -46.52
CA PRO A 609 -0.05 -5.01 -45.69
C PRO A 609 -0.35 -3.51 -45.69
N ASP A 610 -0.01 -2.81 -44.61
CA ASP A 610 -0.25 -1.37 -44.48
C ASP A 610 0.50 -0.59 -45.59
N PHE A 611 1.79 -0.86 -45.80
CA PHE A 611 2.59 -0.24 -46.87
C PHE A 611 3.50 -1.25 -47.60
N ILE A 612 3.52 -1.15 -48.93
CA ILE A 612 4.46 -1.85 -49.81
C ILE A 612 5.18 -0.85 -50.70
N PHE A 613 6.50 -0.96 -50.76
CA PHE A 613 7.40 -0.11 -51.53
C PHE A 613 8.18 -0.95 -52.56
N PRO A 614 8.33 -0.49 -53.82
CA PRO A 614 7.77 0.74 -54.39
C PRO A 614 6.26 0.65 -54.69
N GLY A 615 5.67 -0.53 -54.68
CA GLY A 615 4.24 -0.70 -54.91
C GLY A 615 3.82 -2.16 -55.07
N SER A 616 2.50 -2.37 -55.09
CA SER A 616 1.93 -3.72 -55.19
C SER A 616 2.18 -4.37 -56.55
N ASN A 617 2.29 -3.58 -57.61
CA ASN A 617 2.55 -4.10 -58.95
C ASN A 617 3.96 -4.68 -59.04
N GLU A 618 4.95 -3.95 -58.53
CA GLU A 618 6.34 -4.36 -58.46
C GLU A 618 6.52 -5.56 -57.51
N TYR A 619 5.75 -5.58 -56.41
CA TYR A 619 5.73 -6.72 -55.51
C TYR A 619 5.11 -7.99 -56.14
N LEU A 620 4.12 -7.86 -57.03
CA LEU A 620 3.50 -9.02 -57.69
C LEU A 620 4.28 -9.48 -58.93
N ASP A 621 5.19 -8.63 -59.45
CA ASP A 621 6.12 -8.97 -60.52
C ASP A 621 7.32 -9.74 -59.97
N PHE A 622 7.33 -11.07 -60.15
CA PHE A 622 8.43 -11.95 -59.72
C PHE A 622 9.76 -11.69 -60.45
N THR A 623 9.77 -10.90 -61.53
CA THR A 623 11.00 -10.46 -62.21
C THR A 623 11.60 -9.20 -61.57
N PHE A 624 10.82 -8.46 -60.79
CA PHE A 624 11.30 -7.28 -60.08
C PHE A 624 12.27 -7.69 -58.96
N PRO A 625 13.42 -7.00 -58.78
CA PRO A 625 14.42 -7.41 -57.81
C PRO A 625 13.93 -7.31 -56.36
N THR A 626 14.07 -8.40 -55.61
CA THR A 626 13.55 -8.52 -54.25
C THR A 626 14.23 -7.57 -53.26
N GLU A 627 15.50 -7.26 -53.46
CA GLU A 627 16.29 -6.32 -52.65
C GLU A 627 15.76 -4.88 -52.69
N LYS A 628 15.04 -4.53 -53.77
CA LYS A 628 14.37 -3.24 -53.95
C LYS A 628 12.97 -3.19 -53.31
N LEU A 629 12.42 -4.35 -52.93
CA LEU A 629 11.14 -4.41 -52.24
C LEU A 629 11.33 -4.09 -50.75
N THR A 630 10.42 -3.31 -50.19
CA THR A 630 10.35 -3.04 -48.74
C THR A 630 8.89 -3.07 -48.28
N PHE A 631 8.68 -3.54 -47.06
CA PHE A 631 7.38 -3.65 -46.41
C PHE A 631 7.44 -2.88 -45.09
N LEU A 632 6.37 -2.15 -44.78
CA LEU A 632 6.19 -1.51 -43.48
C LEU A 632 4.80 -1.80 -42.96
N GLY A 633 4.71 -2.51 -41.84
CA GLY A 633 3.51 -2.52 -41.01
C GLY A 633 3.46 -1.25 -40.17
N ALA A 634 2.28 -0.72 -39.92
CA ALA A 634 2.06 0.45 -39.08
C ALA A 634 1.07 0.09 -37.97
N LYS A 635 1.52 0.15 -36.71
CA LYS A 635 0.68 -0.10 -35.54
C LYS A 635 1.02 0.87 -34.44
N THR A 636 0.04 1.62 -33.92
CA THR A 636 0.27 2.58 -32.82
C THR A 636 0.85 1.86 -31.60
N THR A 637 0.31 0.68 -31.27
CA THR A 637 0.82 -0.26 -30.26
C THR A 637 1.18 -1.59 -30.90
N CYS A 638 2.32 -2.18 -30.53
CA CYS A 638 2.84 -3.38 -31.20
C CYS A 638 3.15 -4.58 -30.28
N LYS A 639 3.12 -4.39 -28.95
CA LYS A 639 3.52 -5.39 -27.94
C LYS A 639 2.93 -6.79 -28.16
N ASP A 640 1.64 -6.86 -28.49
CA ASP A 640 0.90 -8.13 -28.63
C ASP A 640 0.54 -8.49 -30.08
N ARG A 641 0.79 -7.58 -31.04
CA ARG A 641 0.29 -7.68 -32.42
C ARG A 641 1.37 -7.75 -33.49
N TRP A 642 2.64 -7.56 -33.14
CA TRP A 642 3.72 -7.53 -34.14
C TRP A 642 3.82 -8.80 -34.98
N ARG A 643 3.45 -9.97 -34.43
CA ARG A 643 3.46 -11.25 -35.17
C ARG A 643 2.54 -11.27 -36.38
N GLN A 644 1.50 -10.44 -36.41
CA GLN A 644 0.52 -10.38 -37.50
C GLN A 644 1.17 -10.02 -38.84
N ILE A 645 2.28 -9.26 -38.82
CA ILE A 645 2.95 -8.79 -40.04
C ILE A 645 3.86 -9.84 -40.68
N LEU A 646 4.21 -10.91 -39.96
CA LEU A 646 5.23 -11.87 -40.38
C LEU A 646 4.87 -12.55 -41.70
N ASP A 647 3.58 -12.83 -41.89
CA ASP A 647 3.12 -13.53 -43.07
C ASP A 647 2.59 -12.59 -44.17
N GLU A 648 2.65 -11.26 -44.00
CA GLU A 648 1.99 -10.31 -44.90
C GLU A 648 2.70 -10.10 -46.25
N ALA A 649 4.00 -10.40 -46.33
CA ALA A 649 4.79 -10.13 -47.54
C ALA A 649 5.96 -11.11 -47.73
N ASN A 650 5.68 -12.36 -48.12
CA ASN A 650 6.64 -13.46 -48.11
C ASN A 650 7.92 -13.23 -48.94
N ARG A 651 7.88 -12.42 -50.00
CA ARG A 651 9.08 -12.09 -50.79
C ARG A 651 10.11 -11.26 -50.01
N ILE A 652 9.66 -10.52 -49.00
CA ILE A 652 10.51 -9.58 -48.27
C ILE A 652 10.96 -10.25 -46.97
N GLY A 653 12.25 -10.54 -46.86
CA GLY A 653 12.82 -11.24 -45.70
C GLY A 653 12.75 -10.44 -44.40
N THR A 654 13.07 -9.14 -44.45
CA THR A 654 13.06 -8.25 -43.27
C THR A 654 11.74 -7.52 -43.16
N LYS A 655 11.08 -7.61 -42.01
CA LYS A 655 9.80 -6.92 -41.76
C LYS A 655 10.04 -5.64 -41.00
N TYR A 656 9.68 -4.48 -41.56
CA TYR A 656 9.72 -3.24 -40.81
C TYR A 656 8.37 -2.99 -40.14
N LEU A 657 8.38 -2.50 -38.91
CA LEU A 657 7.17 -2.19 -38.14
C LEU A 657 7.29 -0.79 -37.54
N ALA A 658 6.53 0.16 -38.10
CA ALA A 658 6.35 1.48 -37.54
C ALA A 658 5.46 1.42 -36.30
N THR A 659 5.91 2.04 -35.20
CA THR A 659 5.15 2.09 -33.95
C THR A 659 5.38 3.36 -33.13
N MET A 660 4.38 3.70 -32.32
CA MET A 660 4.39 4.79 -31.35
C MET A 660 4.58 4.29 -29.90
N GLU A 661 4.77 2.98 -29.73
CA GLU A 661 5.00 2.31 -28.45
C GLU A 661 6.27 2.88 -27.77
N LYS A 662 6.19 3.12 -26.45
CA LYS A 662 7.29 3.73 -25.68
C LYS A 662 8.05 2.68 -24.92
N GLY A 663 8.87 1.93 -25.62
CA GLY A 663 9.67 0.86 -25.05
C GLY A 663 8.95 -0.49 -25.11
N ILE A 664 9.75 -1.53 -25.25
CA ILE A 664 9.33 -2.93 -25.36
C ILE A 664 10.29 -3.74 -24.49
N SER A 665 9.81 -4.84 -23.89
CA SER A 665 10.66 -5.68 -23.06
C SER A 665 11.79 -6.33 -23.87
N LYS A 666 12.91 -6.63 -23.19
CA LYS A 666 14.08 -7.28 -23.81
C LYS A 666 13.71 -8.59 -24.50
N ASP A 667 12.90 -9.41 -23.84
CA ASP A 667 12.52 -10.72 -24.37
C ASP A 667 11.66 -10.60 -25.63
N GLN A 668 10.77 -9.62 -25.70
CA GLN A 668 10.00 -9.35 -26.91
C GLN A 668 10.87 -8.81 -28.04
N LEU A 669 11.82 -7.92 -27.75
CA LEU A 669 12.77 -7.41 -28.75
C LEU A 669 13.65 -8.54 -29.32
N ARG A 670 14.09 -9.49 -28.48
CA ARG A 670 14.80 -10.69 -28.95
C ARG A 670 13.94 -11.53 -29.89
N GLN A 671 12.68 -11.78 -29.53
CA GLN A 671 11.75 -12.54 -30.39
C GLN A 671 11.52 -11.85 -31.74
N MET A 672 11.40 -10.51 -31.73
CA MET A 672 11.29 -9.72 -32.96
C MET A 672 12.54 -9.89 -33.84
N GLN A 673 13.74 -9.82 -33.26
CA GLN A 673 15.00 -10.01 -33.98
C GLN A 673 15.15 -11.42 -34.55
N GLU A 674 14.83 -12.45 -33.76
CA GLU A 674 14.82 -13.84 -34.22
C GLU A 674 13.85 -14.06 -35.40
N SER A 675 12.79 -13.23 -35.48
CA SER A 675 11.81 -13.23 -36.56
C SER A 675 12.12 -12.23 -37.68
N ASN A 676 13.31 -11.61 -37.68
CA ASN A 676 13.77 -10.60 -38.64
C ASN A 676 12.83 -9.38 -38.75
N VAL A 677 12.31 -8.93 -37.61
CA VAL A 677 11.48 -7.72 -37.48
C VAL A 677 12.35 -6.57 -36.99
N VAL A 678 12.32 -5.46 -37.73
CA VAL A 678 13.02 -4.21 -37.42
C VAL A 678 11.99 -3.15 -37.05
N LEU A 679 12.13 -2.55 -35.88
CA LEU A 679 11.24 -1.48 -35.45
C LEU A 679 11.62 -0.15 -36.10
N VAL A 680 10.60 0.61 -36.49
CA VAL A 680 10.70 2.00 -36.94
C VAL A 680 9.96 2.86 -35.92
N VAL A 681 10.70 3.63 -35.13
CA VAL A 681 10.17 4.34 -33.96
C VAL A 681 10.66 5.78 -33.99
N PRO A 682 9.82 6.79 -33.71
CA PRO A 682 10.26 8.18 -33.60
C PRO A 682 11.50 8.32 -32.72
N LYS A 683 12.53 9.04 -33.19
CA LYS A 683 13.84 9.14 -32.52
C LYS A 683 13.74 9.49 -31.03
N ARG A 684 12.81 10.38 -30.67
CA ARG A 684 12.54 10.81 -29.28
C ARG A 684 12.15 9.67 -28.33
N TYR A 685 11.65 8.55 -28.85
CA TYR A 685 11.25 7.40 -28.04
C TYR A 685 12.34 6.34 -27.90
N HIS A 686 13.45 6.45 -28.60
CA HIS A 686 14.54 5.47 -28.54
C HIS A 686 15.08 5.29 -27.11
N ASP A 687 15.09 6.36 -26.30
CA ASP A 687 15.51 6.32 -24.90
C ASP A 687 14.65 5.43 -23.97
N TYR A 688 13.46 5.03 -24.42
CA TYR A 688 12.58 4.11 -23.68
C TYR A 688 12.91 2.64 -23.95
N TYR A 689 13.74 2.36 -24.97
CA TYR A 689 14.16 1.01 -25.31
C TYR A 689 15.45 0.64 -24.58
N PRO A 690 15.65 -0.67 -24.28
CA PRO A 690 16.88 -1.12 -23.64
C PRO A 690 18.11 -0.80 -24.50
N GLU A 691 19.19 -0.34 -23.87
CA GLU A 691 20.40 0.17 -24.54
C GLU A 691 20.98 -0.81 -25.56
N GLU A 692 20.98 -2.12 -25.27
CA GLU A 692 21.51 -3.18 -26.13
C GLU A 692 20.75 -3.37 -27.46
N PHE A 693 19.55 -2.79 -27.58
CA PHE A 693 18.70 -2.90 -28.78
C PHE A 693 18.57 -1.60 -29.55
N LYS A 694 19.04 -0.45 -29.02
CA LYS A 694 18.84 0.87 -29.63
C LYS A 694 19.42 0.95 -31.05
N ASP A 695 20.61 0.39 -31.26
CA ASP A 695 21.27 0.38 -32.57
C ASP A 695 20.54 -0.45 -33.64
N GLN A 696 19.55 -1.24 -33.23
CA GLN A 696 18.75 -2.11 -34.11
C GLN A 696 17.36 -1.54 -34.39
N ILE A 697 17.05 -0.36 -33.84
CA ILE A 697 15.79 0.36 -34.05
C ILE A 697 16.06 1.54 -34.98
N LEU A 698 15.30 1.62 -36.06
CA LEU A 698 15.37 2.76 -36.98
C LEU A 698 14.48 3.89 -36.48
N SER A 699 14.92 5.12 -36.68
CA SER A 699 14.05 6.30 -36.73
C SER A 699 13.21 6.31 -38.00
N LEU A 700 12.14 7.10 -38.01
CA LEU A 700 11.33 7.25 -39.22
C LEU A 700 12.15 7.93 -40.33
N TYR A 701 13.01 8.90 -39.97
CA TYR A 701 13.99 9.48 -40.89
C TYR A 701 14.87 8.40 -41.55
N GLU A 702 15.55 7.57 -40.74
CA GLU A 702 16.47 6.53 -41.24
C GLU A 702 15.75 5.50 -42.13
N PHE A 703 14.51 5.14 -41.78
CA PHE A 703 13.70 4.27 -42.63
C PHE A 703 13.38 4.92 -43.99
N CYS A 704 12.93 6.17 -43.99
CA CYS A 704 12.61 6.90 -45.22
C CYS A 704 13.84 7.07 -46.11
N GLU A 705 15.00 7.38 -45.54
CA GLU A 705 16.27 7.49 -46.23
C GLU A 705 16.67 6.17 -46.91
N MET A 706 16.63 5.06 -46.15
CA MET A 706 16.89 3.72 -46.68
C MET A 706 15.96 3.34 -47.84
N VAL A 707 14.65 3.61 -47.73
CA VAL A 707 13.70 3.30 -48.81
C VAL A 707 13.92 4.20 -50.02
N PHE A 708 14.23 5.48 -49.80
CA PHE A 708 14.55 6.42 -50.87
C PHE A 708 15.76 5.93 -51.69
N GLU A 709 16.83 5.52 -51.01
CA GLU A 709 18.04 4.96 -51.60
C GLU A 709 17.75 3.70 -52.43
N LYS A 710 16.98 2.75 -51.89
CA LYS A 710 16.59 1.52 -52.61
C LYS A 710 15.83 1.80 -53.91
N GLN A 711 15.02 2.85 -53.95
CA GLN A 711 14.24 3.21 -55.13
C GLN A 711 15.05 3.98 -56.19
N HIS A 712 16.05 4.76 -55.79
CA HIS A 712 16.72 5.73 -56.66
C HIS A 712 18.18 5.39 -57.00
N LEU A 713 18.85 4.51 -56.26
CA LEU A 713 20.19 4.05 -56.62
C LEU A 713 20.10 2.95 -57.71
N LEU A 714 20.61 3.30 -58.89
CA LEU A 714 21.01 2.35 -59.93
C LEU A 714 22.33 1.73 -59.48
N PHE A 715 22.35 0.42 -59.19
CA PHE A 715 23.61 -0.32 -59.14
C PHE A 715 24.12 -0.55 -60.56
#